data_AF-A0A061JC59-F1
#
_entry.id   AF-A0A061JC59-F1
#
_cell.length_a   1.000
_cell.length_b   1.000
_cell.length_c   1.000
_cell.angle_alpha   90.00
_cell.angle_beta   90.00
_cell.angle_gamma   90.00
#
_symmetry.space_group_name_H-M   'P 1'
#
loop_
_entity.id
_entity.type
_entity.pdbx_description
1 polymer ?
#
loop_
_entity_poly.entity_id
_entity_poly.type
_entity_poly.pdbx_seq_one_letter_code
_entity_poly.pdbx_strand_id
1 'polypeptide(L)'
;MLRRLVSGHSFGGGGGGGRSAGGDCGCCRCLRRVNEELPVFSSLTLQRRFSFKYATKLQHDEMRQPFYIHEKRHGIFSNEQNIRKSRRGLPFITPLYTRHMNLWETDTDASNNRFFRGYVFGQRELHQLLGRPHGFEANNTDGSNGISDYEMSTNQRFKGLPRPAIANLHYEPEWSYTLYRAGAHGAQLSNPRSPLTAEVLGDELMQIRDIKSLEHCKAWFARLQYLIKLHYDAVGDIGEFKSRHTQHVHEFFVAFHDALSSFDFGDAYLVEHFNAARPSELEDLFGIFLEMEANYVHEDFCPRCSLPYNTTRYCGEGDANTPFRKHRGRWAPHQRWGREWYAVVARRAEALWHRATEDPFFGAPQHTQRQADALLRVYVQTKHRGKAIDFINALRGSKEFLMGYIHITPEMQASYDRLLDTTPHPHLLTNGFTLESNAAKYTGEVQKVPFSPLQFRIDMEMNKYRRQQKEEGAVRVPPAMWRLDTSAIVPYKLDPRTRRVTNWRQVKEGIEKSFLSTGLPKEAYTGSEWREMLHLKAVIAGRAAKAAKLERQFYEDKTKLLDAATTRKTASETAVSTHIASIIFPDKDGYQCFDTSVASLKPFGVSQSGAVFQCVTHAYPSPSAVPYDDPVHGKQFLLDTTRDACHLFGGFEHGDRLLLRAKDKVDKKKSNTTSSAVVAKGNEFEVVVMGVSKEGSDSEWQLCAMHVDSAQQREHGIVFLGTDCVDIHARWASVRYAAAASHVKGRVTLLEPQRTAREESLGQIVGVRDGVLFVQWRLLRGGGSQMDRSVAEPIGTAEQVRDAYTLTEQGVEELQHPPSWRTPFRNDFAEERLEEIRQAPFKREKWASLVQGRYTPKRKRFGYTQHTTVDDFETKEYKDRLLSKQFFHNPQAFEVIPDRRERAVTFGGKWEYQRTQGLPTVDRNELENGWSEVEAVTDAEMHVIEQALRDISGRRPGNFIKPPTKTKSLQLNESWWEPLEFGWEQHNKEQKALVDPTEQRLIDSSTLPFSGKIPPF
;
A
#
# COMPACT_ATOMS: atom_id res chain seq x y z
N MET A 1 -22.51 7.27 11.39
CA MET A 1 -23.92 7.40 11.80
C MET A 1 -23.90 8.21 13.09
N LEU A 2 -24.38 9.45 13.22
CA LEU A 2 -25.61 10.11 12.77
C LEU A 2 -25.33 11.55 12.29
N ARG A 3 -26.07 11.97 11.25
CA ARG A 3 -26.21 13.35 10.74
C ARG A 3 -27.28 14.13 11.51
N ARG A 4 -27.15 15.47 11.56
CA ARG A 4 -28.17 16.51 11.22
C ARG A 4 -27.55 17.90 11.54
N LEU A 5 -27.23 18.75 10.56
CA LEU A 5 -28.07 19.65 9.73
C LEU A 5 -28.78 20.78 10.51
N VAL A 6 -28.44 22.03 10.16
CA VAL A 6 -29.26 23.26 9.90
C VAL A 6 -28.21 24.42 9.77
N SER A 7 -27.85 25.01 8.61
CA SER A 7 -28.53 25.78 7.54
C SER A 7 -28.92 27.22 7.88
N GLY A 8 -28.47 28.17 7.04
CA GLY A 8 -28.99 29.55 6.89
C GLY A 8 -27.88 30.61 6.94
N HIS A 9 -27.26 31.01 5.82
CA HIS A 9 -27.61 32.18 4.97
C HIS A 9 -27.31 33.54 5.63
N SER A 10 -26.79 34.60 4.99
CA SER A 10 -26.11 34.89 3.72
C SER A 10 -25.78 36.41 3.75
N PHE A 11 -24.84 36.86 2.90
CA PHE A 11 -24.60 38.25 2.42
C PHE A 11 -24.09 39.31 3.43
N GLY A 12 -23.20 40.23 3.08
CA GLY A 12 -22.54 40.61 1.82
C GLY A 12 -21.17 41.26 2.16
N GLY A 13 -20.16 41.15 1.31
CA GLY A 13 -19.93 42.04 0.17
C GLY A 13 -18.88 43.08 0.58
N GLY A 14 -17.60 42.86 0.32
CA GLY A 14 -16.90 43.39 -0.86
C GLY A 14 -16.14 44.66 -0.45
N GLY A 15 -14.91 44.95 -0.82
CA GLY A 15 -13.96 44.36 -1.76
C GLY A 15 -12.82 45.38 -1.95
N GLY A 16 -11.66 44.90 -2.40
CA GLY A 16 -10.58 45.70 -3.02
C GLY A 16 -9.71 46.48 -2.02
N GLY A 17 -8.38 46.52 -2.15
CA GLY A 17 -7.50 46.13 -3.23
C GLY A 17 -6.24 47.01 -3.17
N GLY A 18 -5.11 46.46 -3.61
CA GLY A 18 -3.86 47.19 -3.89
C GLY A 18 -2.89 47.28 -2.71
N ARG A 19 -1.56 47.25 -2.88
CA ARG A 19 -0.61 46.78 -3.91
C ARG A 19 0.77 47.24 -3.41
N SER A 20 1.81 46.43 -3.63
CA SER A 20 3.23 46.83 -3.83
C SER A 20 3.93 47.53 -2.65
N ALA A 21 5.05 47.09 -2.11
CA ALA A 21 6.40 46.74 -2.62
C ALA A 21 7.34 47.34 -1.54
N GLY A 22 8.51 46.85 -1.16
CA GLY A 22 9.55 46.00 -1.73
C GLY A 22 10.86 46.64 -1.24
N GLY A 23 11.78 45.89 -0.62
CA GLY A 23 13.08 46.45 -0.20
C GLY A 23 13.83 45.61 0.83
N ASP A 24 14.88 44.95 0.34
CA ASP A 24 15.88 44.08 0.97
C ASP A 24 16.48 44.51 2.32
N CYS A 25 16.84 43.53 3.17
CA CYS A 25 18.24 43.11 3.39
C CYS A 25 18.41 42.15 4.60
N GLY A 26 19.15 41.06 4.39
CA GLY A 26 20.27 40.64 5.26
C GLY A 26 20.02 39.98 6.62
N CYS A 27 20.14 38.65 6.65
CA CYS A 27 20.71 37.82 7.75
C CYS A 27 20.34 38.12 9.22
N CYS A 28 19.40 37.35 9.78
CA CYS A 28 19.55 36.63 11.06
C CYS A 28 18.34 35.70 11.32
N ARG A 29 18.61 34.45 11.71
CA ARG A 29 17.60 33.44 12.06
C ARG A 29 16.87 33.84 13.34
N CYS A 30 15.68 34.43 13.20
CA CYS A 30 14.69 34.56 14.28
C CYS A 30 13.73 33.38 14.24
N LEU A 31 13.68 32.63 15.35
CA LEU A 31 12.68 31.61 15.62
C LEU A 31 11.27 32.22 15.63
N ARG A 32 10.38 31.60 14.85
CA ARG A 32 8.92 31.83 14.83
C ARG A 32 8.34 31.88 16.25
N ARG A 33 7.79 33.04 16.65
CA ARG A 33 6.69 33.09 17.61
C ARG A 33 5.40 32.77 16.87
N VAL A 34 4.74 31.69 17.27
CA VAL A 34 3.34 31.41 16.89
C VAL A 34 2.47 32.34 17.72
N ASN A 35 1.93 33.38 17.09
CA ASN A 35 0.80 34.13 17.62
C ASN A 35 -0.48 33.37 17.23
N GLU A 36 -0.98 32.54 18.14
CA GLU A 36 -2.38 32.13 18.20
C GLU A 36 -2.94 32.66 19.51
N GLU A 37 -3.39 33.91 19.51
CA GLU A 37 -4.32 34.38 20.54
C GLU A 37 -5.69 33.77 20.22
N LEU A 38 -6.00 32.67 20.89
CA LEU A 38 -7.37 32.17 21.02
C LEU A 38 -8.22 33.26 21.70
N PRO A 39 -9.44 33.54 21.21
CA PRO A 39 -10.35 34.43 21.90
C PRO A 39 -10.74 33.79 23.24
N VAL A 40 -10.30 34.41 24.33
CA VAL A 40 -10.72 34.06 25.69
C VAL A 40 -12.20 34.42 25.82
N PHE A 41 -13.07 33.46 25.54
CA PHE A 41 -14.42 33.46 26.08
C PHE A 41 -14.29 33.39 27.61
N SER A 42 -14.57 34.50 28.28
CA SER A 42 -14.76 34.55 29.73
C SER A 42 -16.07 33.84 30.09
N SER A 43 -16.03 32.50 30.10
CA SER A 43 -16.99 31.78 30.93
C SER A 43 -16.68 32.15 32.38
N LEU A 44 -17.52 32.98 32.99
CA LEU A 44 -17.65 33.10 34.44
C LEU A 44 -18.07 31.74 34.99
N THR A 45 -17.12 30.81 35.04
CA THR A 45 -17.21 29.65 35.89
C THR A 45 -17.06 30.19 37.30
N LEU A 46 -18.18 30.18 38.01
CA LEU A 46 -18.26 30.36 39.45
C LEU A 46 -17.22 29.42 40.09
N GLN A 47 -16.03 29.94 40.37
CA GLN A 47 -14.96 29.18 41.01
C GLN A 47 -15.46 28.86 42.41
N ARG A 48 -16.03 27.68 42.60
CA ARG A 48 -16.35 27.15 43.93
C ARG A 48 -15.05 27.20 44.72
N ARG A 49 -14.96 28.13 45.68
CA ARG A 49 -13.83 28.24 46.60
C ARG A 49 -13.82 27.00 47.48
N PHE A 50 -13.13 25.95 47.04
CA PHE A 50 -12.82 24.84 47.91
C PHE A 50 -11.63 25.26 48.80
N SER A 51 -11.92 25.81 49.97
CA SER A 51 -10.91 25.96 51.02
C SER A 51 -10.75 24.61 51.71
N PHE A 52 -9.59 23.98 51.55
CA PHE A 52 -9.27 22.72 52.22
C PHE A 52 -8.42 22.93 53.47
N LYS A 53 -8.54 22.01 54.42
CA LYS A 53 -7.83 22.05 55.72
C LYS A 53 -6.29 22.08 55.60
N TYR A 54 -5.70 21.66 54.47
CA TYR A 54 -4.25 21.77 54.31
C TYR A 54 -3.79 23.24 54.16
N ALA A 55 -4.60 24.11 53.54
CA ALA A 55 -4.29 25.53 53.36
C ALA A 55 -4.38 26.34 54.67
N THR A 56 -5.02 25.80 55.72
CA THR A 56 -5.01 26.42 57.05
C THR A 56 -3.76 26.06 57.86
N LYS A 57 -2.97 25.07 57.41
CA LYS A 57 -1.72 24.67 58.08
C LYS A 57 -0.55 25.56 57.63
N LEU A 58 -0.33 26.66 58.34
CA LEU A 58 0.82 27.56 58.15
C LEU A 58 2.17 26.99 58.62
N GLN A 59 2.20 25.69 58.94
CA GLN A 59 3.44 24.94 59.15
C GLN A 59 4.18 24.73 57.83
N HIS A 60 3.47 24.65 56.71
CA HIS A 60 4.05 24.58 55.36
C HIS A 60 4.50 25.96 54.90
N ASP A 61 5.74 26.05 54.40
CA ASP A 61 6.29 27.30 53.87
C ASP A 61 5.53 27.83 52.65
N GLU A 62 4.90 26.94 51.88
CA GLU A 62 4.07 27.29 50.73
C GLU A 62 2.83 28.14 51.10
N MET A 63 2.29 27.95 52.30
CA MET A 63 1.06 28.60 52.77
C MET A 63 1.34 29.80 53.69
N ARG A 64 2.57 29.91 54.19
CA ARG A 64 3.00 30.97 55.11
C ARG A 64 3.75 32.05 54.32
N GLN A 65 3.51 33.32 54.68
CA GLN A 65 4.30 34.40 54.11
C GLN A 65 5.79 34.22 54.49
N PRO A 66 6.72 34.31 53.51
CA PRO A 66 8.11 33.96 53.75
C PRO A 66 8.81 34.98 54.66
N PHE A 67 9.81 34.49 55.40
CA PHE A 67 10.52 35.26 56.43
C PHE A 67 11.23 36.51 55.86
N TYR A 68 11.76 36.45 54.63
CA TYR A 68 12.50 37.56 54.02
C TYR A 68 11.67 38.86 53.89
N ILE A 69 10.35 38.80 54.04
CA ILE A 69 9.48 39.98 54.08
C ILE A 69 9.81 40.85 55.30
N HIS A 70 10.11 40.26 56.46
CA HIS A 70 10.54 40.98 57.64
C HIS A 70 11.86 41.73 57.38
N GLU A 71 12.80 41.08 56.70
CA GLU A 71 14.08 41.65 56.30
C GLU A 71 13.89 42.81 55.31
N LYS A 72 13.00 42.66 54.32
CA LYS A 72 12.67 43.77 53.41
C LYS A 72 12.06 44.97 54.12
N ARG A 73 11.32 44.74 55.21
CA ARG A 73 10.69 45.83 55.98
C ARG A 73 11.68 46.54 56.91
N HIS A 74 12.59 45.81 57.52
CA HIS A 74 13.43 46.31 58.62
C HIS A 74 14.93 46.34 58.30
N GLY A 75 15.35 45.97 57.09
CA GLY A 75 16.74 45.80 56.69
C GLY A 75 17.17 44.33 56.73
N ILE A 76 18.18 43.99 55.92
CA ILE A 76 18.74 42.64 55.86
C ILE A 76 19.54 42.32 57.13
N PHE A 77 19.44 41.08 57.58
CA PHE A 77 20.00 40.54 58.82
C PHE A 77 19.50 41.21 60.11
N SER A 78 18.39 41.97 60.04
CA SER A 78 17.90 42.77 61.16
C SER A 78 17.40 41.91 62.32
N ASN A 79 16.90 40.71 62.05
CA ASN A 79 16.44 39.82 63.11
C ASN A 79 17.57 39.14 63.90
N GLU A 80 18.80 39.11 63.39
CA GLU A 80 19.95 38.53 64.10
C GLU A 80 20.25 39.27 65.41
N GLN A 81 20.09 40.59 65.39
CA GLN A 81 20.22 41.41 66.59
C GLN A 81 19.08 41.14 67.59
N ASN A 82 17.87 40.90 67.09
CA ASN A 82 16.72 40.57 67.92
C ASN A 82 16.82 39.17 68.54
N ILE A 83 17.54 38.26 67.91
CA ILE A 83 17.81 36.91 68.43
C ILE A 83 18.61 36.98 69.74
N ARG A 84 19.52 37.95 69.88
CA ARG A 84 20.44 38.12 71.03
C ARG A 84 19.83 38.81 72.25
N LYS A 85 18.56 39.24 72.21
CA LYS A 85 17.92 39.94 73.35
C LYS A 85 17.77 39.01 74.57
N SER A 86 18.08 39.54 75.75
CA SER A 86 18.18 38.77 77.01
C SER A 86 16.86 38.19 77.52
N ARG A 87 15.73 38.85 77.26
CA ARG A 87 14.38 38.35 77.58
C ARG A 87 13.63 38.03 76.29
N ARG A 88 13.83 36.83 75.75
CA ARG A 88 13.25 36.38 74.47
C ARG A 88 12.54 35.04 74.64
N GLY A 89 11.32 34.93 74.09
CA GLY A 89 10.53 33.70 74.07
C GLY A 89 9.77 33.40 75.37
N LEU A 90 9.66 34.36 76.30
CA LEU A 90 8.99 34.20 77.59
C LEU A 90 7.98 35.35 77.86
N PRO A 91 6.77 35.32 77.27
CA PRO A 91 6.31 34.45 76.18
C PRO A 91 6.58 35.02 74.78
N PHE A 92 7.05 36.27 74.69
CA PHE A 92 7.13 37.00 73.42
C PHE A 92 8.53 37.02 72.81
N ILE A 93 8.57 37.06 71.48
CA ILE A 93 9.75 37.46 70.71
C ILE A 93 9.60 38.90 70.24
N THR A 94 10.67 39.51 69.72
CA THR A 94 10.49 40.76 68.95
C THR A 94 9.56 40.45 67.76
N PRO A 95 8.48 41.22 67.55
CA PRO A 95 7.46 40.87 66.56
C PRO A 95 8.04 40.70 65.15
N LEU A 96 7.71 39.58 64.51
CA LEU A 96 8.08 39.33 63.12
C LEU A 96 6.96 39.80 62.20
N TYR A 97 7.20 40.90 61.51
CA TYR A 97 6.32 41.44 60.49
C TYR A 97 6.50 40.73 59.14
N THR A 98 5.60 39.80 58.82
CA THR A 98 5.61 39.03 57.55
C THR A 98 4.30 39.19 56.78
N ARG A 99 3.80 40.43 56.67
CA ARG A 99 2.61 40.71 55.84
C ARG A 99 3.01 40.74 54.37
N HIS A 100 2.23 40.14 53.48
CA HIS A 100 2.50 40.21 52.03
C HIS A 100 2.72 41.66 51.59
N MET A 101 3.78 41.93 50.82
CA MET A 101 4.26 43.30 50.55
C MET A 101 3.21 44.20 49.90
N ASN A 102 2.34 43.65 49.04
CA ASN A 102 1.24 44.40 48.42
C ASN A 102 0.12 44.77 49.40
N LEU A 103 0.22 44.37 50.66
CA LEU A 103 -0.73 44.68 51.72
C LEU A 103 -0.14 45.61 52.78
N TRP A 104 1.10 46.09 52.61
CA TRP A 104 1.77 46.94 53.58
C TRP A 104 1.10 48.30 53.68
N GLU A 105 0.60 48.60 54.88
CA GLU A 105 -0.08 49.84 55.20
C GLU A 105 0.79 51.10 55.09
N THR A 106 2.11 50.96 55.00
CA THR A 106 3.05 52.08 54.95
C THR A 106 3.43 52.56 53.56
N ASP A 107 3.33 51.69 52.56
CA ASP A 107 3.80 51.96 51.18
C ASP A 107 2.63 51.97 50.17
N THR A 108 1.69 51.05 50.34
CA THR A 108 0.54 50.90 49.45
C THR A 108 -0.59 51.88 49.77
N ASP A 109 -1.46 52.11 48.79
CA ASP A 109 -2.61 53.01 48.91
C ASP A 109 -3.90 52.38 48.33
N ALA A 110 -4.95 53.19 48.16
CA ALA A 110 -6.24 52.72 47.63
C ALA A 110 -6.18 52.20 46.18
N SER A 111 -5.13 52.53 45.41
CA SER A 111 -4.98 52.13 44.02
C SER A 111 -4.55 50.67 43.88
N ASN A 112 -3.58 50.24 44.70
CA ASN A 112 -2.91 48.93 44.58
C ASN A 112 -3.20 47.97 45.74
N ASN A 113 -3.80 48.44 46.85
CA ASN A 113 -4.18 47.61 47.98
C ASN A 113 -5.69 47.70 48.27
N ARG A 114 -6.37 46.57 48.08
CA ARG A 114 -7.83 46.46 48.20
C ARG A 114 -8.38 46.82 49.58
N PHE A 115 -7.56 46.78 50.64
CA PHE A 115 -8.02 47.09 51.99
C PHE A 115 -8.21 48.59 52.22
N PHE A 116 -7.47 49.45 51.50
CA PHE A 116 -7.59 50.90 51.62
C PHE A 116 -8.83 51.47 50.93
N ARG A 117 -9.35 50.81 49.90
CA ARG A 117 -10.57 51.22 49.19
C ARG A 117 -11.87 50.72 49.84
N GLY A 118 -11.80 50.17 51.05
CA GLY A 118 -12.99 49.87 51.84
C GLY A 118 -13.74 51.16 52.18
N TYR A 119 -14.96 51.30 51.67
CA TYR A 119 -15.69 52.57 51.74
C TYR A 119 -16.07 52.95 53.19
N VAL A 120 -16.69 52.04 53.93
CA VAL A 120 -17.19 52.29 55.30
C VAL A 120 -16.02 52.21 56.29
N PHE A 121 -15.83 53.24 57.13
CA PHE A 121 -14.81 53.45 58.17
C PHE A 121 -13.44 54.02 57.74
N GLY A 122 -13.06 53.91 56.47
CA GLY A 122 -11.78 54.46 55.98
C GLY A 122 -11.98 55.62 55.00
N GLN A 123 -12.51 55.30 53.82
CA GLN A 123 -12.63 56.28 52.74
C GLN A 123 -13.78 57.27 52.98
N ARG A 124 -14.87 56.87 53.63
CA ARG A 124 -15.98 57.78 53.95
C ARG A 124 -15.50 58.96 54.81
N GLU A 125 -14.74 58.68 55.85
CA GLU A 125 -14.15 59.68 56.75
C GLU A 125 -13.18 60.59 55.99
N LEU A 126 -12.36 60.01 55.10
CA LEU A 126 -11.45 60.77 54.24
C LEU A 126 -12.21 61.70 53.27
N HIS A 127 -13.27 61.23 52.63
CA HIS A 127 -14.07 62.03 51.70
C HIS A 127 -14.87 63.11 52.41
N GLN A 128 -15.37 62.85 53.62
CA GLN A 128 -15.98 63.86 54.48
C GLN A 128 -14.97 64.95 54.87
N LEU A 129 -13.75 64.56 55.24
CA LEU A 129 -12.67 65.48 55.59
C LEU A 129 -12.23 66.33 54.39
N LEU A 130 -12.11 65.73 53.20
CA LEU A 130 -11.69 66.41 51.97
C LEU A 130 -12.84 67.16 51.26
N GLY A 131 -14.08 66.99 51.71
CA GLY A 131 -15.27 67.61 51.12
C GLY A 131 -15.64 67.07 49.73
N ARG A 132 -15.30 65.82 49.41
CA ARG A 132 -15.65 65.20 48.12
C ARG A 132 -17.09 64.68 48.11
N PRO A 133 -17.82 64.74 46.98
CA PRO A 133 -19.09 64.04 46.85
C PRO A 133 -18.84 62.52 46.86
N HIS A 134 -19.54 61.77 47.72
CA HIS A 134 -19.25 60.34 47.98
C HIS A 134 -20.54 59.54 48.22
N GLY A 135 -20.50 58.23 47.98
CA GLY A 135 -21.66 57.33 48.07
C GLY A 135 -21.25 55.86 48.20
N PHE A 136 -22.21 54.99 48.56
CA PHE A 136 -21.96 53.56 48.77
C PHE A 136 -21.52 52.83 47.50
N GLU A 137 -22.13 53.14 46.36
CA GLU A 137 -21.73 52.68 45.03
C GLU A 137 -21.37 53.93 44.22
N ALA A 138 -20.10 54.32 44.26
CA ALA A 138 -19.60 55.54 43.65
C ALA A 138 -18.85 55.28 42.35
N ASN A 139 -18.66 56.32 41.54
CA ASN A 139 -17.98 56.22 40.24
C ASN A 139 -16.49 55.86 40.36
N ASN A 140 -15.79 56.40 41.37
CA ASN A 140 -14.38 56.07 41.61
C ASN A 140 -14.23 54.88 42.56
N THR A 141 -13.12 54.14 42.41
CA THR A 141 -12.84 52.91 43.15
C THR A 141 -12.71 53.08 44.66
N ASP A 142 -12.52 54.31 45.15
CA ASP A 142 -12.39 54.67 46.56
C ASP A 142 -13.71 55.13 47.22
N GLY A 143 -14.83 55.14 46.48
CA GLY A 143 -16.14 55.56 47.00
C GLY A 143 -16.48 57.04 46.78
N SER A 144 -15.68 57.78 46.01
CA SER A 144 -15.97 59.17 45.59
C SER A 144 -16.69 59.24 44.22
N ASN A 145 -17.58 60.22 44.05
CA ASN A 145 -18.29 60.50 42.79
C ASN A 145 -17.62 61.60 41.96
N GLY A 146 -16.73 62.38 42.58
CA GLY A 146 -16.06 63.52 41.98
C GLY A 146 -14.96 64.07 42.89
N ILE A 147 -14.20 65.01 42.35
CA ILE A 147 -13.13 65.72 43.07
C ILE A 147 -13.71 66.84 43.95
N SER A 148 -12.98 67.26 45.00
CA SER A 148 -13.41 68.40 45.82
C SER A 148 -13.09 69.74 45.15
N ASP A 149 -13.70 70.82 45.64
CA ASP A 149 -13.46 72.18 45.11
C ASP A 149 -11.98 72.59 45.15
N TYR A 150 -11.25 72.13 46.17
CA TYR A 150 -9.80 72.38 46.30
C TYR A 150 -9.00 71.68 45.19
N GLU A 151 -9.31 70.41 44.93
CA GLU A 151 -8.63 69.60 43.91
C GLU A 151 -8.99 70.06 42.50
N MET A 152 -10.20 70.59 42.31
CA MET A 152 -10.63 71.17 41.05
C MET A 152 -9.92 72.49 40.74
N SER A 153 -9.68 73.32 41.75
CA SER A 153 -9.10 74.66 41.59
C SER A 153 -7.56 74.70 41.70
N THR A 154 -6.92 73.66 42.25
CA THR A 154 -5.46 73.65 42.52
C THR A 154 -4.73 72.55 41.75
N ASN A 155 -3.79 72.92 40.89
CA ASN A 155 -2.90 71.97 40.21
C ASN A 155 -1.82 71.44 41.17
N GLN A 156 -1.85 70.13 41.47
CA GLN A 156 -0.93 69.50 42.40
C GLN A 156 0.32 68.87 41.75
N ARG A 157 0.47 68.93 40.41
CA ARG A 157 1.52 68.18 39.68
C ARG A 157 2.96 68.41 40.14
N PHE A 158 3.29 69.59 40.65
CA PHE A 158 4.65 69.96 41.12
C PHE A 158 4.69 70.31 42.61
N LYS A 159 3.59 70.06 43.35
CA LYS A 159 3.46 70.43 44.76
C LYS A 159 3.88 69.25 45.65
N GLY A 160 4.59 69.53 46.75
CA GLY A 160 4.88 68.55 47.80
C GLY A 160 6.32 68.01 47.79
N LEU A 161 6.82 67.54 46.64
CA LEU A 161 8.17 66.96 46.51
C LEU A 161 8.76 67.24 45.11
N PRO A 162 10.09 67.40 44.98
CA PRO A 162 10.74 67.41 43.67
C PRO A 162 10.67 66.02 43.02
N ARG A 163 10.72 65.95 41.68
CA ARG A 163 10.80 64.66 40.95
C ARG A 163 12.10 63.93 41.33
N PRO A 164 12.05 62.69 41.85
CA PRO A 164 13.26 61.95 42.19
C PRO A 164 14.18 61.74 40.97
N ALA A 165 15.47 62.08 41.10
CA ALA A 165 16.42 61.97 40.00
C ALA A 165 16.58 60.54 39.45
N ILE A 166 16.36 59.50 40.29
CA ILE A 166 16.38 58.09 39.86
C ILE A 166 15.34 57.78 38.77
N ALA A 167 14.29 58.61 38.62
CA ALA A 167 13.33 58.47 37.54
C ALA A 167 13.95 58.65 36.15
N ASN A 168 15.14 59.28 36.03
CA ASN A 168 15.88 59.37 34.76
C ASN A 168 16.37 57.99 34.28
N LEU A 169 16.68 57.06 35.19
CA LEU A 169 17.15 55.70 34.85
C LEU A 169 16.15 54.93 33.97
N HIS A 170 14.85 55.25 34.07
CA HIS A 170 13.83 54.66 33.22
C HIS A 170 13.93 55.12 31.75
N TYR A 171 14.37 56.35 31.51
CA TYR A 171 14.43 56.96 30.17
C TYR A 171 15.83 56.90 29.56
N GLU A 172 16.87 56.80 30.40
CA GLU A 172 18.28 56.85 30.01
C GLU A 172 18.93 55.47 30.26
N PRO A 173 19.07 54.62 29.23
CA PRO A 173 19.66 53.29 29.37
C PRO A 173 21.13 53.32 29.77
N GLU A 174 21.80 54.47 29.58
CA GLU A 174 23.18 54.73 30.01
C GLU A 174 23.39 54.61 31.51
N TRP A 175 22.34 54.51 32.34
CA TRP A 175 22.50 54.28 33.79
C TRP A 175 22.21 52.83 34.21
N SER A 176 21.79 51.97 33.26
CA SER A 176 21.42 50.58 33.52
C SER A 176 22.63 49.63 33.45
N TYR A 177 23.49 49.70 34.47
CA TYR A 177 24.71 48.90 34.52
C TYR A 177 24.57 47.64 35.36
N THR A 178 25.13 46.54 34.85
CA THR A 178 25.64 45.45 35.69
C THR A 178 27.16 45.59 35.79
N LEU A 179 27.68 45.82 36.99
CA LEU A 179 29.11 46.07 37.20
C LEU A 179 29.98 44.83 36.93
N TYR A 180 29.39 43.63 37.06
CA TYR A 180 30.08 42.36 36.93
C TYR A 180 29.40 41.45 35.90
N ARG A 181 30.19 40.55 35.29
CA ARG A 181 29.67 39.50 34.40
C ARG A 181 29.05 38.35 35.19
N ALA A 182 28.17 37.58 34.54
CA ALA A 182 27.66 36.34 35.11
C ALA A 182 28.82 35.40 35.50
N GLY A 183 28.83 34.91 36.74
CA GLY A 183 29.87 34.03 37.27
C GLY A 183 31.17 34.70 37.72
N ALA A 184 31.36 36.02 37.53
CA ALA A 184 32.58 36.74 37.99
C ALA A 184 32.80 36.67 39.51
N HIS A 185 31.76 36.29 40.26
CA HIS A 185 31.81 36.01 41.69
C HIS A 185 32.43 34.63 42.04
N GLY A 186 33.07 33.94 41.09
CA GLY A 186 33.74 32.65 41.29
C GLY A 186 32.96 31.42 40.79
N ALA A 187 31.88 31.62 40.04
CA ALA A 187 30.99 30.56 39.55
C ALA A 187 31.07 30.37 38.02
N GLN A 188 32.16 30.79 37.38
CA GLN A 188 32.34 30.75 35.93
C GLN A 188 32.21 29.32 35.35
N LEU A 189 32.62 28.31 36.12
CA LEU A 189 32.62 26.90 35.70
C LEU A 189 31.37 26.12 36.14
N SER A 190 30.30 26.81 36.57
CA SER A 190 29.08 26.14 37.06
C SER A 190 28.38 25.30 35.99
N ASN A 191 28.53 25.68 34.72
CA ASN A 191 27.98 24.92 33.60
C ASN A 191 29.05 24.00 33.00
N PRO A 192 28.99 22.68 33.24
CA PRO A 192 30.03 21.73 32.84
C PRO A 192 30.15 21.54 31.33
N ARG A 193 29.15 21.96 30.55
CA ARG A 193 29.12 21.84 29.07
C ARG A 193 29.27 23.18 28.36
N SER A 194 29.59 24.26 29.09
CA SER A 194 29.80 25.57 28.47
C SER A 194 31.10 25.59 27.65
N PRO A 195 31.15 26.31 26.51
CA PRO A 195 32.39 26.46 25.74
C PRO A 195 33.53 27.03 26.59
N LEU A 196 33.23 27.96 27.50
CA LEU A 196 34.20 28.52 28.44
C LEU A 196 34.80 27.46 29.37
N THR A 197 33.99 26.51 29.87
CA THR A 197 34.52 25.44 30.74
C THR A 197 35.38 24.46 29.96
N ALA A 198 35.03 24.16 28.71
CA ALA A 198 35.85 23.33 27.83
C ALA A 198 37.21 24.00 27.53
N GLU A 199 37.23 25.31 27.30
CA GLU A 199 38.47 26.07 27.08
C GLU A 199 39.36 26.14 28.32
N VAL A 200 38.77 26.33 29.50
CA VAL A 200 39.50 26.41 30.77
C VAL A 200 40.09 25.06 31.20
N LEU A 201 39.36 23.97 31.01
CA LEU A 201 39.80 22.63 31.45
C LEU A 201 40.59 21.86 30.36
N GLY A 202 40.32 22.12 29.08
CA GLY A 202 40.86 21.31 27.98
C GLY A 202 40.25 19.90 27.90
N ASP A 203 40.42 19.23 26.76
CA ASP A 203 39.74 17.96 26.46
C ASP A 203 40.15 16.81 27.38
N GLU A 204 41.43 16.73 27.78
CA GLU A 204 41.94 15.64 28.63
C GLU A 204 41.36 15.69 30.06
N LEU A 205 41.30 16.87 30.68
CA LEU A 205 40.69 17.00 32.01
C LEU A 205 39.16 16.83 31.96
N MET A 206 38.52 17.18 30.84
CA MET A 206 37.11 16.89 30.61
C MET A 206 36.85 15.37 30.55
N GLN A 207 37.72 14.61 29.89
CA GLN A 207 37.63 13.14 29.88
C GLN A 207 37.84 12.52 31.27
N ILE A 208 38.80 13.03 32.06
CA ILE A 208 39.02 12.58 33.44
C ILE A 208 37.82 12.91 34.32
N ARG A 209 37.19 14.08 34.14
CA ARG A 209 35.98 14.46 34.88
C ARG A 209 34.83 13.48 34.64
N ASP A 210 34.63 13.10 33.38
CA ASP A 210 33.48 12.29 32.94
C ASP A 210 33.79 10.77 32.92
N ILE A 211 34.95 10.34 33.44
CA ILE A 211 35.32 8.91 33.51
C ILE A 211 34.33 8.10 34.36
N LYS A 212 33.81 8.72 35.43
CA LYS A 212 32.88 8.06 36.35
C LYS A 212 31.52 7.77 35.69
N SER A 213 31.00 8.69 34.88
CA SER A 213 29.76 8.46 34.13
C SER A 213 29.93 7.40 33.04
N LEU A 214 31.11 7.37 32.41
CA LEU A 214 31.47 6.29 31.48
C LEU A 214 31.53 4.92 32.19
N GLU A 215 32.16 4.84 33.36
CA GLU A 215 32.22 3.61 34.16
C GLU A 215 30.85 3.16 34.66
N HIS A 216 29.96 4.09 35.05
CA HIS A 216 28.57 3.77 35.37
C HIS A 216 27.87 3.10 34.20
N CYS A 217 27.99 3.66 32.98
CA CYS A 217 27.41 3.07 31.79
C CYS A 217 28.00 1.67 31.49
N LYS A 218 29.32 1.51 31.60
CA LYS A 218 29.98 0.20 31.47
C LYS A 218 29.49 -0.83 32.50
N ALA A 219 29.27 -0.42 33.74
CA ALA A 219 28.78 -1.30 34.79
C ALA A 219 27.36 -1.83 34.51
N TRP A 220 26.47 -0.99 33.97
CA TRP A 220 25.14 -1.42 33.53
C TRP A 220 25.21 -2.48 32.44
N PHE A 221 26.00 -2.25 31.39
CA PHE A 221 26.18 -3.22 30.31
C PHE A 221 26.87 -4.51 30.76
N ALA A 222 27.90 -4.42 31.59
CA ALA A 222 28.60 -5.59 32.15
C ALA A 222 27.64 -6.46 32.97
N ARG A 223 26.78 -5.83 33.78
CA ARG A 223 25.76 -6.54 34.56
C ARG A 223 24.70 -7.18 33.65
N LEU A 224 24.24 -6.48 32.62
CA LEU A 224 23.29 -7.01 31.64
C LEU A 224 23.87 -8.24 30.91
N GLN A 225 25.10 -8.12 30.40
CA GLN A 225 25.78 -9.20 29.68
C GLN A 225 25.98 -10.43 30.57
N TYR A 226 26.37 -10.24 31.84
CA TYR A 226 26.49 -11.32 32.81
C TYR A 226 25.17 -12.07 33.00
N LEU A 227 24.06 -11.33 33.19
CA LEU A 227 22.74 -11.93 33.39
C LEU A 227 22.25 -12.66 32.14
N ILE A 228 22.49 -12.10 30.95
CA ILE A 228 22.22 -12.77 29.67
C ILE A 228 22.98 -14.09 29.59
N LYS A 229 24.31 -14.08 29.79
CA LYS A 229 25.14 -15.29 29.72
C LYS A 229 24.70 -16.36 30.73
N LEU A 230 24.25 -15.96 31.92
CA LEU A 230 23.77 -16.89 32.95
C LEU A 230 22.41 -17.52 32.61
N HIS A 231 21.50 -16.76 32.01
CA HIS A 231 20.09 -17.13 31.81
C HIS A 231 19.69 -17.35 30.34
N TYR A 232 20.64 -17.39 29.40
CA TYR A 232 20.40 -17.48 27.96
C TYR A 232 19.55 -18.70 27.56
N ASP A 233 19.84 -19.87 28.12
CA ASP A 233 19.09 -21.10 27.83
C ASP A 233 17.69 -21.13 28.46
N ALA A 234 17.31 -20.09 29.21
CA ALA A 234 16.02 -19.87 29.88
C ALA A 234 15.57 -20.92 30.92
N VAL A 235 16.01 -22.17 30.78
CA VAL A 235 15.71 -23.33 31.62
C VAL A 235 17.01 -24.03 32.07
N GLY A 236 16.91 -24.84 33.12
CA GLY A 236 18.03 -25.55 33.74
C GLY A 236 18.43 -25.00 35.10
N ASP A 237 19.03 -25.85 35.92
CA ASP A 237 19.35 -25.54 37.31
C ASP A 237 20.74 -24.89 37.42
N ILE A 238 20.84 -23.80 38.21
CA ILE A 238 22.07 -23.01 38.40
C ILE A 238 22.54 -22.98 39.85
N GLY A 239 21.79 -23.61 40.75
CA GLY A 239 22.14 -23.77 42.16
C GLY A 239 21.30 -24.86 42.80
N GLU A 240 21.47 -25.05 44.10
CA GLU A 240 20.89 -26.16 44.85
C GLU A 240 19.36 -26.24 44.77
N PHE A 241 18.68 -25.09 44.76
CA PHE A 241 17.22 -24.98 44.60
C PHE A 241 16.81 -23.89 43.59
N LYS A 242 17.78 -23.29 42.88
CA LYS A 242 17.55 -22.15 41.98
C LYS A 242 17.73 -22.60 40.53
N SER A 243 16.75 -22.32 39.70
CA SER A 243 16.83 -22.52 38.25
C SER A 243 17.05 -21.21 37.50
N ARG A 244 17.27 -21.30 36.20
CA ARG A 244 17.31 -20.13 35.32
C ARG A 244 15.91 -19.54 35.18
N HIS A 245 15.84 -18.21 35.16
CA HIS A 245 14.61 -17.46 34.90
C HIS A 245 14.94 -16.28 33.97
N THR A 246 14.35 -16.26 32.78
CA THR A 246 14.47 -15.12 31.83
C THR A 246 13.96 -13.82 32.44
N GLN A 247 13.01 -13.92 33.37
CA GLN A 247 12.46 -12.77 34.11
C GLN A 247 13.54 -11.92 34.79
N HIS A 248 14.60 -12.51 35.36
CA HIS A 248 15.65 -11.72 36.01
C HIS A 248 16.39 -10.80 35.03
N VAL A 249 16.60 -11.28 33.81
CA VAL A 249 17.21 -10.48 32.74
C VAL A 249 16.25 -9.37 32.31
N HIS A 250 14.98 -9.69 32.11
CA HIS A 250 13.96 -8.70 31.71
C HIS A 250 13.75 -7.62 32.76
N GLU A 251 13.68 -7.97 34.05
CA GLU A 251 13.51 -7.02 35.14
C GLU A 251 14.72 -6.08 35.23
N PHE A 252 15.94 -6.61 35.13
CA PHE A 252 17.14 -5.77 35.11
C PHE A 252 17.21 -4.88 33.87
N PHE A 253 16.83 -5.41 32.68
CA PHE A 253 16.75 -4.62 31.46
C PHE A 253 15.74 -3.47 31.58
N VAL A 254 14.57 -3.72 32.18
CA VAL A 254 13.57 -2.68 32.43
C VAL A 254 14.12 -1.64 33.38
N ALA A 255 14.80 -2.02 34.47
CA ALA A 255 15.44 -1.06 35.37
C ALA A 255 16.50 -0.21 34.66
N PHE A 256 17.29 -0.81 33.76
CA PHE A 256 18.25 -0.07 32.95
C PHE A 256 17.55 0.87 31.96
N HIS A 257 16.49 0.42 31.29
CA HIS A 257 15.70 1.24 30.37
C HIS A 257 14.97 2.39 31.09
N ASP A 258 14.43 2.15 32.29
CA ASP A 258 13.75 3.17 33.10
C ASP A 258 14.73 4.25 33.56
N ALA A 259 16.00 3.91 33.85
CA ALA A 259 17.02 4.91 34.13
C ALA A 259 17.18 5.90 32.95
N LEU A 260 17.04 5.43 31.70
CA LEU A 260 17.18 6.25 30.50
C LEU A 260 15.89 7.00 30.14
N SER A 261 14.75 6.31 30.20
CA SER A 261 13.49 6.77 29.60
C SER A 261 12.47 7.28 30.61
N SER A 262 12.60 6.96 31.89
CA SER A 262 11.61 7.37 32.90
C SER A 262 11.73 8.86 33.22
N PHE A 263 10.58 9.50 33.41
CA PHE A 263 10.51 10.88 33.89
C PHE A 263 10.85 11.02 35.38
N ASP A 264 10.77 9.92 36.15
CA ASP A 264 11.02 9.95 37.58
C ASP A 264 12.52 10.01 37.92
N PHE A 265 13.35 9.30 37.13
CA PHE A 265 14.80 9.24 37.32
C PHE A 265 15.54 10.25 36.42
N GLY A 266 15.26 10.24 35.11
CA GLY A 266 15.83 11.19 34.16
C GLY A 266 17.35 11.11 33.94
N ASP A 267 17.99 9.94 34.08
CA ASP A 267 19.45 9.74 33.97
C ASP A 267 19.95 9.71 32.50
N ALA A 268 19.67 10.77 31.74
CA ALA A 268 19.99 10.85 30.32
C ALA A 268 21.50 10.82 29.99
N TYR A 269 22.37 11.12 30.97
CA TYR A 269 23.83 11.12 30.78
C TYR A 269 24.37 9.73 30.38
N LEU A 270 23.67 8.65 30.71
CA LEU A 270 24.08 7.29 30.35
C LEU A 270 24.06 7.08 28.82
N VAL A 271 23.10 7.68 28.13
CA VAL A 271 22.92 7.55 26.66
C VAL A 271 24.12 8.14 25.91
N GLU A 272 24.68 9.24 26.39
CA GLU A 272 25.82 9.94 25.76
C GLU A 272 27.06 9.04 25.68
N HIS A 273 27.16 8.05 26.56
CA HIS A 273 28.28 7.11 26.61
C HIS A 273 28.04 5.80 25.85
N PHE A 274 26.87 5.57 25.23
CA PHE A 274 26.55 4.29 24.58
C PHE A 274 27.54 3.91 23.48
N ASN A 275 27.95 4.87 22.65
CA ASN A 275 28.88 4.60 21.54
C ASN A 275 30.26 4.10 22.01
N ALA A 276 30.66 4.42 23.24
CA ALA A 276 31.95 4.01 23.81
C ALA A 276 31.83 2.85 24.81
N ALA A 277 30.70 2.74 25.52
CA ALA A 277 30.49 1.76 26.59
C ALA A 277 29.78 0.48 26.13
N ARG A 278 29.00 0.52 25.04
CA ARG A 278 28.20 -0.61 24.57
C ARG A 278 29.09 -1.73 24.01
N PRO A 279 29.00 -2.97 24.52
CA PRO A 279 29.68 -4.11 23.92
C PRO A 279 29.11 -4.45 22.55
N SER A 280 29.96 -4.82 21.58
CA SER A 280 29.55 -5.22 20.22
C SER A 280 28.61 -6.43 20.22
N GLU A 281 28.81 -7.39 21.14
CA GLU A 281 27.93 -8.55 21.32
C GLU A 281 26.47 -8.16 21.69
N LEU A 282 26.26 -6.97 22.27
CA LEU A 282 24.96 -6.46 22.72
C LEU A 282 24.38 -5.40 21.77
N GLU A 283 24.91 -5.26 20.56
CA GLU A 283 24.32 -4.41 19.52
C GLU A 283 22.93 -4.88 19.11
N ASP A 284 22.71 -6.20 19.08
CA ASP A 284 21.41 -6.79 18.78
C ASP A 284 20.74 -7.40 20.02
N LEU A 285 20.42 -6.53 20.99
CA LEU A 285 19.90 -6.93 22.30
C LEU A 285 18.53 -7.63 22.20
N PHE A 286 17.63 -7.12 21.35
CA PHE A 286 16.31 -7.74 21.17
C PHE A 286 16.39 -9.06 20.39
N GLY A 287 17.37 -9.24 19.49
CA GLY A 287 17.67 -10.54 18.90
C GLY A 287 18.02 -11.59 19.97
N ILE A 288 18.85 -11.23 20.95
CA ILE A 288 19.18 -12.10 22.09
C ILE A 288 17.92 -12.44 22.90
N PHE A 289 17.07 -11.46 23.20
CA PHE A 289 15.83 -11.74 23.96
C PHE A 289 14.86 -12.66 23.19
N LEU A 290 14.81 -12.56 21.86
CA LEU A 290 14.02 -13.49 21.04
C LEU A 290 14.60 -14.92 21.07
N GLU A 291 15.92 -15.07 21.07
CA GLU A 291 16.57 -16.38 21.23
C GLU A 291 16.25 -16.98 22.61
N MET A 292 16.27 -16.17 23.66
CA MET A 292 15.87 -16.59 25.01
C MET A 292 14.40 -17.03 25.07
N GLU A 293 13.49 -16.34 24.36
CA GLU A 293 12.09 -16.79 24.23
C GLU A 293 11.96 -18.13 23.49
N ALA A 294 12.85 -18.42 22.53
CA ALA A 294 12.87 -19.72 21.86
C ALA A 294 13.34 -20.83 22.81
N ASN A 295 14.34 -20.56 23.65
CA ASN A 295 14.85 -21.50 24.64
C ASN A 295 13.91 -21.67 25.84
N TYR A 296 13.07 -20.67 26.13
CA TYR A 296 12.07 -20.71 27.20
C TYR A 296 11.03 -21.82 27.00
N VAL A 297 10.78 -22.21 25.75
CA VAL A 297 9.83 -23.25 25.39
C VAL A 297 10.50 -24.61 25.55
N HIS A 298 10.37 -25.20 26.74
CA HIS A 298 10.83 -26.55 27.03
C HIS A 298 9.75 -27.33 27.80
N GLU A 299 9.37 -28.53 27.32
CA GLU A 299 8.21 -29.27 27.84
C GLU A 299 8.35 -29.73 29.30
N ASP A 300 9.57 -29.94 29.79
CA ASP A 300 9.84 -30.39 31.17
C ASP A 300 9.70 -29.30 32.25
N PHE A 301 9.55 -28.04 31.84
CA PHE A 301 9.47 -26.89 32.75
C PHE A 301 8.12 -26.18 32.65
N CYS A 302 7.69 -25.54 33.73
CA CYS A 302 6.43 -24.82 33.76
C CYS A 302 6.46 -23.58 32.83
N PRO A 303 5.48 -23.39 31.93
CA PRO A 303 5.42 -22.30 30.96
C PRO A 303 5.26 -20.90 31.57
N ARG A 304 5.06 -20.80 32.88
CA ARG A 304 4.85 -19.54 33.58
C ARG A 304 6.09 -19.07 34.34
N CYS A 305 6.74 -20.00 35.05
CA CYS A 305 7.85 -19.68 35.96
C CYS A 305 9.17 -20.39 35.61
N SER A 306 9.18 -21.25 34.59
CA SER A 306 10.36 -22.01 34.17
C SER A 306 10.98 -22.93 35.23
N LEU A 307 10.22 -23.27 36.27
CA LEU A 307 10.63 -24.29 37.24
C LEU A 307 10.30 -25.69 36.72
N PRO A 308 11.15 -26.69 37.03
CA PRO A 308 11.01 -28.06 36.52
C PRO A 308 9.81 -28.79 37.16
N TYR A 309 9.01 -29.50 36.35
CA TYR A 309 7.82 -30.21 36.84
C TYR A 309 8.13 -31.37 37.79
N ASN A 310 9.31 -31.98 37.67
CA ASN A 310 9.68 -33.17 38.43
C ASN A 310 10.06 -32.87 39.89
N THR A 311 10.74 -31.75 40.15
CA THR A 311 11.29 -31.41 41.48
C THR A 311 10.51 -30.32 42.20
N THR A 312 9.61 -29.60 41.52
CA THR A 312 8.84 -28.49 42.13
C THR A 312 7.33 -28.65 41.95
N ARG A 313 6.55 -28.14 42.91
CA ARG A 313 5.07 -28.30 42.93
C ARG A 313 4.33 -27.02 42.59
N TYR A 314 4.90 -25.88 42.96
CA TYR A 314 4.27 -24.57 42.82
C TYR A 314 5.11 -23.59 42.01
N CYS A 315 4.45 -22.62 41.38
CA CYS A 315 5.15 -21.54 40.68
C CYS A 315 5.84 -20.61 41.68
N GLY A 316 7.15 -20.42 41.49
CA GLY A 316 8.00 -19.57 42.34
C GLY A 316 8.61 -20.26 43.55
N GLU A 317 8.50 -21.58 43.66
CA GLU A 317 9.13 -22.35 44.74
C GLU A 317 10.66 -22.26 44.60
N GLY A 318 11.37 -21.75 45.63
CA GLY A 318 12.83 -21.61 45.61
C GLY A 318 13.39 -20.38 44.86
N ASP A 319 12.55 -19.56 44.23
CA ASP A 319 12.95 -18.33 43.54
C ASP A 319 12.75 -17.09 44.44
N ALA A 320 13.83 -16.33 44.63
CA ALA A 320 13.85 -15.15 45.50
C ALA A 320 13.07 -13.96 44.93
N ASN A 321 13.03 -13.79 43.60
CA ASN A 321 12.39 -12.64 42.96
C ASN A 321 11.06 -13.02 42.29
N THR A 322 10.48 -14.15 42.70
CA THR A 322 9.29 -14.66 42.03
C THR A 322 8.09 -13.72 42.22
N PRO A 323 7.38 -13.35 41.14
CA PRO A 323 6.17 -12.53 41.27
C PRO A 323 4.96 -13.37 41.71
N PHE A 324 5.07 -14.70 41.62
CA PHE A 324 3.96 -15.64 41.81
C PHE A 324 3.72 -15.99 43.29
N ARG A 325 4.64 -15.63 44.19
CA ARG A 325 4.51 -15.81 45.64
C ARG A 325 4.73 -14.48 46.36
N LYS A 326 3.64 -13.79 46.71
CA LYS A 326 3.66 -12.57 47.53
C LYS A 326 3.57 -12.88 49.02
N HIS A 327 4.09 -12.04 49.92
CA HIS A 327 4.24 -12.30 51.36
C HIS A 327 3.12 -13.13 52.04
N ARG A 328 1.86 -12.66 52.00
CA ARG A 328 0.68 -13.39 52.54
C ARG A 328 -0.19 -14.08 51.47
N GLY A 329 0.28 -14.13 50.24
CA GLY A 329 -0.38 -14.81 49.12
C GLY A 329 -0.32 -16.33 49.25
N ARG A 330 -1.20 -17.01 48.51
CA ARG A 330 -1.23 -18.47 48.41
C ARG A 330 -0.31 -18.96 47.30
N TRP A 331 0.12 -20.21 47.39
CA TRP A 331 0.86 -20.88 46.33
C TRP A 331 -0.05 -21.22 45.15
N ALA A 332 0.44 -20.96 43.94
CA ALA A 332 -0.24 -21.35 42.70
C ALA A 332 0.42 -22.62 42.14
N PRO A 333 -0.35 -23.67 41.80
CA PRO A 333 0.21 -24.87 41.20
C PRO A 333 0.79 -24.58 39.81
N HIS A 334 1.69 -25.45 39.36
CA HIS A 334 2.23 -25.37 38.01
C HIS A 334 1.14 -25.48 36.95
N GLN A 335 1.20 -24.56 35.99
CA GLN A 335 0.38 -24.66 34.77
C GLN A 335 1.05 -25.59 33.78
N ARG A 336 0.27 -26.19 32.88
CA ARG A 336 0.76 -27.12 31.85
C ARG A 336 0.85 -26.44 30.49
N TRP A 337 1.79 -26.89 29.67
CA TRP A 337 1.87 -26.49 28.28
C TRP A 337 0.58 -26.87 27.53
N GLY A 338 0.23 -26.01 26.57
CA GLY A 338 -0.97 -26.13 25.76
C GLY A 338 -1.07 -24.94 24.81
N ARG A 339 -2.13 -24.92 24.00
CA ARG A 339 -2.34 -23.86 22.99
C ARG A 339 -2.28 -22.45 23.59
N GLU A 340 -2.80 -22.27 24.81
CA GLU A 340 -2.77 -21.00 25.53
C GLU A 340 -1.33 -20.50 25.74
N TRP A 341 -0.49 -21.28 26.44
CA TRP A 341 0.87 -20.88 26.77
C TRP A 341 1.80 -20.79 25.58
N TYR A 342 1.62 -21.65 24.57
CA TYR A 342 2.31 -21.48 23.28
C TYR A 342 1.95 -20.15 22.61
N ALA A 343 0.68 -19.73 22.66
CA ALA A 343 0.27 -18.42 22.15
C ALA A 343 0.79 -17.25 23.01
N VAL A 344 0.90 -17.41 24.33
CA VAL A 344 1.50 -16.40 25.22
C VAL A 344 2.95 -16.14 24.83
N VAL A 345 3.77 -17.20 24.70
CA VAL A 345 5.18 -17.06 24.31
C VAL A 345 5.32 -16.43 22.93
N ALA A 346 4.53 -16.89 21.96
CA ALA A 346 4.51 -16.27 20.63
C ALA A 346 4.20 -14.76 20.70
N ARG A 347 3.23 -14.33 21.52
CA ARG A 347 2.88 -12.91 21.69
C ARG A 347 3.97 -12.10 22.41
N ARG A 348 4.72 -12.71 23.33
CA ARG A 348 5.88 -12.06 23.96
C ARG A 348 6.97 -11.79 22.92
N ALA A 349 7.28 -12.79 22.10
CA ALA A 349 8.23 -12.64 21.00
C ALA A 349 7.76 -11.58 19.98
N GLU A 350 6.47 -11.52 19.65
CA GLU A 350 5.90 -10.47 18.77
C GLU A 350 6.05 -9.06 19.36
N ALA A 351 5.89 -8.91 20.69
CA ALA A 351 6.10 -7.63 21.35
C ALA A 351 7.58 -7.21 21.34
N LEU A 352 8.49 -8.16 21.58
CA LEU A 352 9.94 -7.94 21.50
C LEU A 352 10.38 -7.60 20.08
N TRP A 353 9.81 -8.27 19.07
CA TRP A 353 10.04 -7.97 17.65
C TRP A 353 9.71 -6.52 17.32
N HIS A 354 8.51 -6.04 17.67
CA HIS A 354 8.17 -4.64 17.42
C HIS A 354 9.03 -3.65 18.22
N ARG A 355 9.35 -3.98 19.48
CA ARG A 355 10.21 -3.14 20.31
C ARG A 355 11.64 -3.05 19.74
N ALA A 356 12.10 -4.07 19.01
CA ALA A 356 13.42 -4.10 18.39
C ALA A 356 13.68 -2.95 17.40
N THR A 357 12.63 -2.37 16.81
CA THR A 357 12.73 -1.20 15.91
C THR A 357 12.11 0.07 16.48
N GLU A 358 11.25 -0.04 17.50
CA GLU A 358 10.60 1.10 18.14
C GLU A 358 11.44 1.73 19.26
N ASP A 359 12.31 0.95 19.92
CA ASP A 359 13.09 1.43 21.07
C ASP A 359 14.24 2.35 20.61
N PRO A 360 14.30 3.61 21.06
CA PRO A 360 15.27 4.57 20.57
C PRO A 360 16.69 4.33 21.10
N PHE A 361 16.86 3.54 22.17
CA PHE A 361 18.15 3.35 22.84
C PHE A 361 18.80 2.03 22.43
N PHE A 362 18.02 0.94 22.44
CA PHE A 362 18.52 -0.41 22.19
C PHE A 362 18.05 -1.01 20.87
N GLY A 363 17.13 -0.33 20.18
CA GLY A 363 16.58 -0.80 18.90
C GLY A 363 17.55 -0.62 17.73
N ALA A 364 17.38 -1.49 16.74
CA ALA A 364 18.05 -1.38 15.45
C ALA A 364 17.18 -0.58 14.46
N PRO A 365 17.76 0.18 13.51
CA PRO A 365 17.00 0.95 12.54
C PRO A 365 16.20 0.07 11.56
N GLN A 366 16.65 -1.17 11.36
CA GLN A 366 16.01 -2.20 10.54
C GLN A 366 16.18 -3.54 11.26
N HIS A 367 15.32 -4.50 10.97
CA HIS A 367 15.45 -5.84 11.55
C HIS A 367 16.75 -6.51 11.09
N THR A 368 17.40 -7.23 12.00
CA THR A 368 18.61 -8.00 11.72
C THR A 368 18.27 -9.43 11.31
N GLN A 369 19.19 -10.12 10.64
CA GLN A 369 19.05 -11.56 10.33
C GLN A 369 18.80 -12.37 11.61
N ARG A 370 19.55 -12.08 12.68
CA ARG A 370 19.46 -12.76 13.96
C ARG A 370 18.07 -12.65 14.58
N GLN A 371 17.44 -11.47 14.54
CA GLN A 371 16.05 -11.30 15.00
C GLN A 371 15.07 -12.17 14.20
N ALA A 372 15.25 -12.23 12.86
CA ALA A 372 14.37 -13.01 11.99
C ALA A 372 14.49 -14.52 12.22
N ASP A 373 15.73 -15.02 12.35
CA ASP A 373 16.02 -16.42 12.68
C ASP A 373 15.43 -16.80 14.04
N ALA A 374 15.64 -15.95 15.05
CA ALA A 374 15.16 -16.17 16.40
C ALA A 374 13.63 -16.20 16.49
N LEU A 375 12.93 -15.25 15.85
CA LEU A 375 11.46 -15.24 15.86
C LEU A 375 10.86 -16.45 15.13
N LEU A 376 11.44 -16.86 13.99
CA LEU A 376 11.03 -18.09 13.33
C LEU A 376 11.22 -19.30 14.25
N ARG A 377 12.36 -19.38 14.96
CA ARG A 377 12.63 -20.44 15.91
C ARG A 377 11.60 -20.47 17.05
N VAL A 378 11.14 -19.32 17.55
CA VAL A 378 10.02 -19.25 18.50
C VAL A 378 8.76 -19.86 17.91
N TYR A 379 8.38 -19.50 16.67
CA TYR A 379 7.19 -20.08 16.03
C TYR A 379 7.30 -21.59 15.80
N VAL A 380 8.50 -22.10 15.49
CA VAL A 380 8.78 -23.54 15.38
C VAL A 380 8.61 -24.24 16.73
N GLN A 381 9.24 -23.73 17.80
CA GLN A 381 9.17 -24.34 19.14
C GLN A 381 7.75 -24.29 19.74
N THR A 382 7.04 -23.19 19.51
CA THR A 382 5.64 -23.03 19.95
C THR A 382 4.62 -23.78 19.08
N LYS A 383 5.07 -24.48 18.04
CA LYS A 383 4.22 -25.27 17.11
C LYS A 383 3.14 -24.41 16.42
N HIS A 384 3.40 -23.12 16.18
CA HIS A 384 2.47 -22.18 15.56
C HIS A 384 2.58 -22.14 14.04
N ARG A 385 1.88 -23.07 13.38
CA ARG A 385 1.87 -23.23 11.92
C ARG A 385 1.53 -21.95 11.15
N GLY A 386 0.36 -21.36 11.42
CA GLY A 386 -0.16 -20.24 10.61
C GLY A 386 0.71 -18.98 10.69
N LYS A 387 1.25 -18.70 11.89
CA LYS A 387 2.17 -17.56 12.09
C LYS A 387 3.50 -17.76 11.39
N ALA A 388 4.04 -18.97 11.38
CA ALA A 388 5.27 -19.25 10.64
C ALA A 388 5.09 -19.04 9.12
N ILE A 389 3.96 -19.48 8.56
CA ILE A 389 3.64 -19.29 7.14
C ILE A 389 3.53 -17.80 6.80
N ASP A 390 2.75 -17.05 7.59
CA ASP A 390 2.54 -15.62 7.38
C ASP A 390 3.84 -14.82 7.58
N PHE A 391 4.66 -15.19 8.57
CA PHE A 391 5.96 -14.57 8.83
C PHE A 391 6.95 -14.77 7.68
N ILE A 392 7.10 -15.98 7.15
CA ILE A 392 8.01 -16.22 6.01
C ILE A 392 7.53 -15.50 4.75
N ASN A 393 6.22 -15.35 4.57
CA ASN A 393 5.67 -14.55 3.46
C ASN A 393 5.90 -13.05 3.66
N ALA A 394 5.70 -12.53 4.88
CA ALA A 394 5.98 -11.15 5.22
C ALA A 394 7.48 -10.83 5.11
N LEU A 395 8.35 -11.77 5.51
CA LEU A 395 9.80 -11.65 5.43
C LEU A 395 10.26 -11.50 3.98
N ARG A 396 9.85 -12.40 3.09
CA ARG A 396 10.27 -12.33 1.67
C ARG A 396 9.67 -11.12 0.92
N GLY A 397 8.65 -10.50 1.48
CA GLY A 397 8.05 -9.25 0.98
C GLY A 397 8.57 -7.99 1.69
N SER A 398 9.51 -8.11 2.63
CA SER A 398 10.01 -6.99 3.42
C SER A 398 11.05 -6.16 2.66
N LYS A 399 11.27 -4.93 3.11
CA LYS A 399 12.31 -4.05 2.57
C LYS A 399 13.70 -4.67 2.78
N GLU A 400 13.91 -5.24 3.95
CA GLU A 400 15.18 -5.82 4.38
C GLU A 400 15.58 -7.01 3.51
N PHE A 401 14.61 -7.83 3.09
CA PHE A 401 14.85 -8.95 2.18
C PHE A 401 15.18 -8.46 0.76
N LEU A 402 14.41 -7.50 0.23
CA LEU A 402 14.64 -6.96 -1.12
C LEU A 402 15.98 -6.22 -1.25
N MET A 403 16.46 -5.61 -0.16
CA MET A 403 17.78 -4.95 -0.11
C MET A 403 18.94 -5.94 0.14
N GLY A 404 18.65 -7.22 0.44
CA GLY A 404 19.66 -8.24 0.74
C GLY A 404 20.26 -8.13 2.15
N TYR A 405 19.59 -7.50 3.12
CA TYR A 405 20.04 -7.47 4.52
C TYR A 405 19.62 -8.72 5.28
N ILE A 406 18.45 -9.30 4.95
CA ILE A 406 17.96 -10.54 5.52
C ILE A 406 17.75 -11.56 4.39
N HIS A 407 18.14 -12.80 4.63
CA HIS A 407 17.97 -13.92 3.70
C HIS A 407 17.29 -15.09 4.41
N ILE A 408 16.54 -15.89 3.65
CA ILE A 408 16.02 -17.16 4.17
C ILE A 408 17.14 -18.19 4.11
N THR A 409 17.71 -18.55 5.26
CA THR A 409 18.81 -19.51 5.34
C THR A 409 18.30 -20.95 5.17
N PRO A 410 19.17 -21.90 4.78
CA PRO A 410 18.79 -23.32 4.71
C PRO A 410 18.29 -23.88 6.05
N GLU A 411 18.81 -23.39 7.18
CA GLU A 411 18.38 -23.81 8.52
C GLU A 411 16.97 -23.28 8.88
N MET A 412 16.67 -22.02 8.54
CA MET A 412 15.31 -21.48 8.64
C MET A 412 14.34 -22.32 7.82
N GLN A 413 14.68 -22.61 6.56
CA GLN A 413 13.82 -23.36 5.66
C GLN A 413 13.58 -24.79 6.17
N ALA A 414 14.63 -25.49 6.60
CA ALA A 414 14.51 -26.86 7.13
C ALA A 414 13.69 -26.92 8.43
N SER A 415 13.85 -25.95 9.34
CA SER A 415 13.08 -25.89 10.58
C SER A 415 11.60 -25.52 10.35
N TYR A 416 11.34 -24.59 9.43
CA TYR A 416 10.02 -24.26 8.95
C TYR A 416 9.32 -25.47 8.31
N ASP A 417 10.03 -26.18 7.42
CA ASP A 417 9.52 -27.38 6.76
C ASP A 417 9.19 -28.49 7.76
N ARG A 418 10.07 -28.70 8.76
CA ARG A 418 9.84 -29.65 9.85
C ARG A 418 8.60 -29.30 10.68
N LEU A 419 8.37 -28.01 10.96
CA LEU A 419 7.15 -27.55 11.63
C LEU A 419 5.91 -27.85 10.80
N LEU A 420 5.94 -27.57 9.49
CA LEU A 420 4.83 -27.84 8.59
C LEU A 420 4.55 -29.35 8.44
N ASP A 421 5.57 -30.19 8.54
CA ASP A 421 5.39 -31.64 8.43
C ASP A 421 4.79 -32.25 9.70
N THR A 422 5.16 -31.72 10.87
CA THR A 422 4.82 -32.32 12.18
C THR A 422 3.55 -31.77 12.82
N THR A 423 3.05 -30.62 12.36
CA THR A 423 1.81 -30.01 12.86
C THR A 423 0.59 -30.35 12.00
N PRO A 424 -0.63 -30.34 12.55
CA PRO A 424 -1.83 -30.64 11.78
C PRO A 424 -2.17 -29.54 10.76
N HIS A 425 -2.54 -29.95 9.54
CA HIS A 425 -3.07 -29.08 8.49
C HIS A 425 -4.61 -29.03 8.57
N PRO A 426 -5.27 -27.89 8.24
CA PRO A 426 -6.73 -27.75 8.37
C PRO A 426 -7.54 -28.73 7.51
N HIS A 427 -7.05 -29.07 6.31
CA HIS A 427 -7.80 -29.86 5.32
C HIS A 427 -7.17 -31.21 4.97
N LEU A 428 -5.92 -31.47 5.37
CA LEU A 428 -5.14 -32.62 4.93
C LEU A 428 -4.45 -33.28 6.14
N LEU A 429 -4.02 -34.52 5.97
CA LEU A 429 -3.25 -35.24 6.98
C LEU A 429 -1.75 -35.04 6.70
N THR A 430 -1.01 -34.67 7.74
CA THR A 430 0.43 -34.37 7.66
C THR A 430 1.27 -35.53 8.16
N ASN A 431 2.60 -35.45 8.03
CA ASN A 431 3.52 -36.47 8.52
C ASN A 431 3.47 -36.65 10.05
N GLY A 432 2.97 -35.66 10.79
CA GLY A 432 2.70 -35.75 12.23
C GLY A 432 1.50 -36.62 12.61
N PHE A 433 0.61 -36.95 11.66
CA PHE A 433 -0.56 -37.78 11.94
C PHE A 433 -0.16 -39.23 12.22
N THR A 434 -0.66 -39.77 13.33
CA THR A 434 -0.42 -41.16 13.75
C THR A 434 -1.72 -41.95 13.62
N LEU A 435 -1.66 -43.12 12.98
CA LEU A 435 -2.83 -43.97 12.77
C LEU A 435 -3.32 -44.56 14.10
N GLU A 436 -4.61 -44.41 14.38
CA GLU A 436 -5.26 -44.96 15.57
C GLU A 436 -6.04 -46.23 15.21
N SER A 437 -5.66 -47.39 15.76
CA SER A 437 -6.34 -48.67 15.48
C SER A 437 -7.82 -48.67 15.90
N ASN A 438 -8.15 -47.94 16.97
CA ASN A 438 -9.52 -47.80 17.47
C ASN A 438 -10.42 -46.94 16.57
N ALA A 439 -9.86 -46.16 15.63
CA ALA A 439 -10.64 -45.36 14.70
C ALA A 439 -11.45 -46.23 13.72
N ALA A 440 -11.12 -47.51 13.58
CA ALA A 440 -11.87 -48.48 12.79
C ALA A 440 -13.34 -48.61 13.22
N LYS A 441 -13.67 -48.29 14.49
CA LYS A 441 -15.06 -48.22 14.98
C LYS A 441 -15.95 -47.27 14.17
N TYR A 442 -15.35 -46.24 13.56
CA TYR A 442 -16.06 -45.24 12.79
C TYR A 442 -15.72 -45.31 11.30
N THR A 443 -14.47 -45.61 10.98
CA THR A 443 -13.93 -45.59 9.61
C THR A 443 -14.11 -46.91 8.88
N GLY A 444 -14.39 -48.01 9.61
CA GLY A 444 -14.58 -49.34 9.05
C GLY A 444 -13.29 -50.08 8.66
N GLU A 445 -12.12 -49.45 8.73
CA GLU A 445 -10.85 -50.05 8.32
C GLU A 445 -9.72 -49.70 9.31
N VAL A 446 -8.91 -50.70 9.69
CA VAL A 446 -7.84 -50.55 10.70
C VAL A 446 -6.52 -50.08 10.08
N GLN A 447 -6.26 -50.43 8.82
CA GLN A 447 -4.91 -50.32 8.22
C GLN A 447 -4.71 -49.07 7.36
N LYS A 448 -5.78 -48.45 6.88
CA LYS A 448 -5.71 -47.28 6.00
C LYS A 448 -5.95 -45.99 6.75
N VAL A 449 -5.39 -44.93 6.18
CA VAL A 449 -5.60 -43.56 6.65
C VAL A 449 -7.06 -43.16 6.45
N PRO A 450 -7.72 -42.48 7.42
CA PRO A 450 -9.14 -42.13 7.34
C PRO A 450 -9.41 -40.90 6.44
N PHE A 451 -8.71 -40.80 5.30
CA PHE A 451 -8.88 -39.74 4.31
C PHE A 451 -8.41 -40.23 2.94
N SER A 452 -9.26 -40.06 1.91
CA SER A 452 -8.93 -40.37 0.52
C SER A 452 -8.68 -39.09 -0.29
N PRO A 453 -7.45 -38.86 -0.78
CA PRO A 453 -7.13 -37.71 -1.65
C PRO A 453 -8.00 -37.63 -2.91
N LEU A 454 -8.34 -38.78 -3.49
CA LEU A 454 -9.20 -38.86 -4.67
C LEU A 454 -10.63 -38.40 -4.38
N GLN A 455 -11.21 -38.86 -3.28
CA GLN A 455 -12.55 -38.44 -2.86
C GLN A 455 -12.58 -36.93 -2.58
N PHE A 456 -11.58 -36.44 -1.86
CA PHE A 456 -11.46 -35.01 -1.57
C PHE A 456 -11.40 -34.16 -2.85
N ARG A 457 -10.65 -34.59 -3.87
CA ARG A 457 -10.61 -33.92 -5.17
C ARG A 457 -11.98 -33.89 -5.86
N ILE A 458 -12.73 -34.98 -5.82
CA ILE A 458 -14.09 -35.04 -6.39
C ILE A 458 -15.02 -34.08 -5.65
N ASP A 459 -14.94 -34.04 -4.31
CA ASP A 459 -15.73 -33.12 -3.49
C ASP A 459 -15.37 -31.65 -3.76
N MET A 460 -14.09 -31.35 -4.01
CA MET A 460 -13.65 -30.02 -4.44
C MET A 460 -14.29 -29.60 -5.77
N GLU A 461 -14.35 -30.50 -6.76
CA GLU A 461 -14.99 -30.20 -8.04
C GLU A 461 -16.50 -29.97 -7.85
N MET A 462 -17.16 -30.81 -7.06
CA MET A 462 -18.59 -30.62 -6.71
C MET A 462 -18.82 -29.25 -6.03
N ASN A 463 -17.94 -28.85 -5.11
CA ASN A 463 -18.03 -27.55 -4.44
C ASN A 463 -17.80 -26.37 -5.39
N LYS A 464 -16.94 -26.51 -6.41
CA LYS A 464 -16.77 -25.50 -7.47
C LYS A 464 -18.07 -25.28 -8.25
N TYR A 465 -18.74 -26.36 -8.65
CA TYR A 465 -20.07 -26.30 -9.31
C TYR A 465 -21.14 -25.67 -8.39
N ARG A 466 -21.20 -26.09 -7.12
CA ARG A 466 -22.13 -25.51 -6.13
C ARG A 466 -21.88 -24.03 -5.86
N ARG A 467 -20.62 -23.59 -5.87
CA ARG A 467 -20.24 -22.19 -5.73
C ARG A 467 -20.77 -21.36 -6.89
N GLN A 468 -20.53 -21.80 -8.13
CA GLN A 468 -21.04 -21.12 -9.33
C GLN A 468 -22.58 -21.03 -9.31
N GLN A 469 -23.29 -22.10 -8.93
CA GLN A 469 -24.75 -22.07 -8.77
C GLN A 469 -25.23 -21.05 -7.72
N LYS A 470 -24.49 -20.90 -6.61
CA LYS A 470 -24.83 -19.98 -5.53
C LYS A 470 -24.64 -18.51 -5.95
N GLU A 471 -23.53 -18.23 -6.62
CA GLU A 471 -23.10 -16.89 -7.06
C GLU A 471 -23.90 -16.43 -8.29
N GLU A 472 -23.88 -17.21 -9.38
CA GLU A 472 -24.49 -16.84 -10.67
C GLU A 472 -25.94 -17.29 -10.81
N GLY A 473 -26.37 -18.27 -10.02
CA GLY A 473 -27.73 -18.79 -10.05
C GLY A 473 -27.99 -19.92 -11.04
N ALA A 474 -27.02 -20.17 -11.93
CA ALA A 474 -26.98 -21.26 -12.89
C ALA A 474 -25.51 -21.67 -13.11
N VAL A 475 -25.28 -22.81 -13.74
CA VAL A 475 -23.95 -23.35 -14.05
C VAL A 475 -23.87 -23.72 -15.52
N ARG A 476 -22.69 -23.61 -16.13
CA ARG A 476 -22.45 -24.17 -17.46
C ARG A 476 -22.29 -25.69 -17.36
N VAL A 477 -23.02 -26.41 -18.20
CA VAL A 477 -22.87 -27.87 -18.31
C VAL A 477 -21.44 -28.16 -18.81
N PRO A 478 -20.69 -29.11 -18.22
CA PRO A 478 -19.38 -29.47 -18.74
C PRO A 478 -19.50 -30.07 -20.17
N PRO A 479 -18.53 -29.78 -21.07
CA PRO A 479 -18.48 -30.43 -22.38
C PRO A 479 -18.42 -31.95 -22.26
N ALA A 480 -19.00 -32.68 -23.21
CA ALA A 480 -19.06 -34.15 -23.15
C ALA A 480 -17.67 -34.84 -23.14
N MET A 481 -16.66 -34.20 -23.73
CA MET A 481 -15.27 -34.69 -23.74
C MET A 481 -14.49 -34.37 -22.45
N TRP A 482 -15.05 -33.56 -21.55
CA TRP A 482 -14.39 -33.21 -20.29
C TRP A 482 -14.38 -34.39 -19.33
N ARG A 483 -13.21 -34.69 -18.79
CA ARG A 483 -13.04 -35.71 -17.74
C ARG A 483 -12.14 -35.17 -16.64
N LEU A 484 -12.46 -35.54 -15.41
CA LEU A 484 -11.65 -35.18 -14.25
C LEU A 484 -10.31 -35.93 -14.34
N ASP A 485 -9.22 -35.20 -14.54
CA ASP A 485 -7.87 -35.78 -14.56
C ASP A 485 -7.47 -36.19 -13.14
N THR A 486 -7.35 -37.49 -12.91
CA THR A 486 -6.99 -38.10 -11.62
C THR A 486 -5.61 -38.74 -11.65
N SER A 487 -4.89 -38.66 -12.77
CA SER A 487 -3.62 -39.34 -13.00
C SER A 487 -2.49 -38.86 -12.07
N ALA A 488 -2.52 -37.59 -11.68
CA ALA A 488 -1.52 -36.99 -10.80
C ALA A 488 -1.75 -37.27 -9.29
N ILE A 489 -2.91 -37.86 -8.91
CA ILE A 489 -3.25 -38.08 -7.51
C ILE A 489 -2.57 -39.34 -6.99
N VAL A 490 -1.86 -39.21 -5.88
CA VAL A 490 -1.25 -40.34 -5.16
C VAL A 490 -1.93 -40.57 -3.80
N PRO A 491 -2.09 -41.83 -3.35
CA PRO A 491 -2.63 -42.12 -2.02
C PRO A 491 -1.60 -41.85 -0.92
N TYR A 492 -2.08 -41.74 0.33
CA TYR A 492 -1.21 -41.68 1.50
C TYR A 492 -0.41 -42.98 1.67
N LYS A 493 0.88 -42.83 1.97
CA LYS A 493 1.80 -43.90 2.34
C LYS A 493 2.07 -43.84 3.83
N LEU A 494 1.92 -44.97 4.51
CA LEU A 494 2.20 -45.13 5.93
C LEU A 494 3.54 -45.84 6.12
N ASP A 495 4.33 -45.37 7.08
CA ASP A 495 5.44 -46.15 7.59
C ASP A 495 4.90 -47.28 8.50
N PRO A 496 5.16 -48.56 8.18
CA PRO A 496 4.67 -49.68 8.98
C PRO A 496 5.21 -49.70 10.42
N ARG A 497 6.38 -49.09 10.67
CA ARG A 497 7.02 -49.08 12.00
C ARG A 497 6.46 -47.97 12.89
N THR A 498 6.45 -46.74 12.39
CA THR A 498 5.98 -45.57 13.17
C THR A 498 4.48 -45.32 13.07
N ARG A 499 3.78 -45.99 12.14
CA ARG A 499 2.35 -45.80 11.83
C ARG A 499 1.99 -44.35 11.46
N ARG A 500 2.96 -43.59 10.93
CA ARG A 500 2.80 -42.19 10.49
C ARG A 500 2.73 -42.07 8.98
N VAL A 501 2.12 -40.98 8.52
CA VAL A 501 2.14 -40.59 7.09
C VAL A 501 3.54 -40.13 6.69
N THR A 502 3.99 -40.48 5.50
CA THR A 502 5.35 -40.15 5.00
C THR A 502 5.37 -39.16 3.84
N ASN A 503 4.33 -39.16 2.99
CA ASN A 503 4.32 -38.46 1.71
C ASN A 503 3.24 -37.35 1.60
N TRP A 504 2.94 -36.64 2.70
CA TRP A 504 1.83 -35.66 2.70
C TRP A 504 1.99 -34.55 1.65
N ARG A 505 3.22 -34.07 1.40
CA ARG A 505 3.51 -33.04 0.38
C ARG A 505 3.21 -33.54 -1.04
N GLN A 506 3.59 -34.78 -1.34
CA GLN A 506 3.29 -35.41 -2.65
C GLN A 506 1.78 -35.55 -2.85
N VAL A 507 1.03 -35.82 -1.77
CA VAL A 507 -0.43 -35.86 -1.80
C VAL A 507 -1.01 -34.47 -2.08
N LYS A 508 -0.57 -33.42 -1.36
CA LYS A 508 -0.99 -32.03 -1.62
C LYS A 508 -0.70 -31.63 -3.06
N GLU A 509 0.55 -31.76 -3.50
CA GLU A 509 1.00 -31.41 -4.85
C GLU A 509 0.21 -32.18 -5.94
N GLY A 510 -0.05 -33.47 -5.72
CA GLY A 510 -0.85 -34.30 -6.62
C GLY A 510 -2.28 -33.79 -6.78
N ILE A 511 -2.94 -33.38 -5.68
CA ILE A 511 -4.30 -32.80 -5.73
C ILE A 511 -4.26 -31.43 -6.44
N GLU A 512 -3.29 -30.58 -6.14
CA GLU A 512 -3.19 -29.24 -6.73
C GLU A 512 -2.94 -29.30 -8.25
N LYS A 513 -1.99 -30.13 -8.69
CA LYS A 513 -1.73 -30.38 -10.12
C LYS A 513 -2.97 -30.93 -10.85
N SER A 514 -3.64 -31.87 -10.21
CA SER A 514 -4.86 -32.50 -10.72
C SER A 514 -6.04 -31.51 -10.82
N PHE A 515 -6.15 -30.57 -9.87
CA PHE A 515 -7.19 -29.51 -9.86
C PHE A 515 -6.96 -28.42 -10.90
N LEU A 516 -5.70 -28.00 -11.10
CA LEU A 516 -5.33 -26.97 -12.08
C LEU A 516 -5.37 -27.47 -13.54
N SER A 517 -5.35 -28.78 -13.74
CA SER A 517 -5.53 -29.40 -15.06
C SER A 517 -6.95 -29.16 -15.59
N THR A 518 -7.08 -28.75 -16.86
CA THR A 518 -8.38 -28.45 -17.47
C THR A 518 -9.24 -29.71 -17.66
N GLY A 519 -8.62 -30.88 -17.84
CA GLY A 519 -9.33 -32.15 -18.12
C GLY A 519 -9.94 -32.25 -19.53
N LEU A 520 -9.59 -31.35 -20.44
CA LEU A 520 -10.02 -31.35 -21.84
C LEU A 520 -8.88 -31.78 -22.77
N PRO A 521 -9.16 -32.67 -23.75
CA PRO A 521 -8.18 -33.05 -24.77
C PRO A 521 -8.08 -31.99 -25.91
N LYS A 522 -7.12 -32.18 -26.82
CA LYS A 522 -6.86 -31.28 -27.97
C LYS A 522 -8.11 -31.10 -28.84
N GLU A 523 -8.80 -32.18 -29.14
CA GLU A 523 -10.00 -32.23 -30.00
C GLU A 523 -11.20 -31.44 -29.46
N ALA A 524 -11.17 -30.94 -28.22
CA ALA A 524 -12.19 -30.04 -27.69
C ALA A 524 -12.05 -28.57 -28.16
N TYR A 525 -10.90 -28.20 -28.72
CA TYR A 525 -10.56 -26.84 -29.15
C TYR A 525 -10.64 -26.72 -30.67
N THR A 526 -10.88 -25.50 -31.20
CA THR A 526 -10.73 -25.24 -32.63
C THR A 526 -9.25 -25.23 -33.03
N GLY A 527 -8.95 -25.38 -34.33
CA GLY A 527 -7.56 -25.32 -34.82
C GLY A 527 -6.88 -23.99 -34.49
N SER A 528 -7.60 -22.87 -34.61
CA SER A 528 -7.14 -21.53 -34.25
C SER A 528 -6.90 -21.36 -32.74
N GLU A 529 -7.80 -21.84 -31.88
CA GLU A 529 -7.63 -21.81 -30.42
C GLU A 529 -6.44 -22.65 -29.97
N TRP A 530 -6.26 -23.83 -30.57
CA TRP A 530 -5.13 -24.69 -30.25
C TRP A 530 -3.79 -24.05 -30.67
N ARG A 531 -3.76 -23.43 -31.86
CA ARG A 531 -2.60 -22.69 -32.36
C ARG A 531 -2.23 -21.53 -31.44
N GLU A 532 -3.21 -20.70 -31.08
CA GLU A 532 -3.01 -19.57 -30.15
C GLU A 532 -2.54 -20.07 -28.77
N MET A 533 -3.16 -21.14 -28.24
CA MET A 533 -2.73 -21.72 -26.97
C MET A 533 -1.27 -22.22 -26.98
N LEU A 534 -0.84 -22.89 -28.07
CA LEU A 534 0.56 -23.33 -28.20
C LEU A 534 1.52 -22.14 -28.29
N HIS A 535 1.14 -21.11 -29.05
CA HIS A 535 1.90 -19.87 -29.15
C HIS A 535 2.06 -19.19 -27.78
N LEU A 536 0.97 -18.95 -27.05
CA LEU A 536 1.01 -18.31 -25.73
C LEU A 536 1.84 -19.12 -24.72
N LYS A 537 1.74 -20.46 -24.73
CA LYS A 537 2.60 -21.33 -23.90
C LYS A 537 4.08 -21.13 -24.21
N ALA A 538 4.44 -21.05 -25.49
CA ALA A 538 5.83 -20.80 -25.91
C ALA A 538 6.29 -19.38 -25.53
N VAL A 539 5.43 -18.37 -25.67
CA VAL A 539 5.72 -16.98 -25.27
C VAL A 539 5.99 -16.89 -23.77
N ILE A 540 5.11 -17.45 -22.94
CA ILE A 540 5.26 -17.41 -21.47
C ILE A 540 6.53 -18.15 -21.04
N ALA A 541 6.80 -19.32 -21.60
CA ALA A 541 8.00 -20.09 -21.29
C ALA A 541 9.30 -19.38 -21.73
N GLY A 542 9.28 -18.68 -22.87
CA GLY A 542 10.43 -17.94 -23.40
C GLY A 542 10.60 -16.53 -22.83
N ARG A 543 9.58 -15.97 -22.16
CA ARG A 543 9.53 -14.56 -21.71
C ARG A 543 10.73 -14.16 -20.86
N ALA A 544 11.09 -14.97 -19.85
CA ALA A 544 12.21 -14.67 -18.95
C ALA A 544 13.56 -14.65 -19.67
N ALA A 545 13.81 -15.61 -20.57
CA ALA A 545 15.03 -15.65 -21.36
C ALA A 545 15.10 -14.48 -22.36
N LYS A 546 13.97 -14.11 -22.97
CA LYS A 546 13.87 -12.95 -23.86
C LYS A 546 14.15 -11.65 -23.09
N ALA A 547 13.56 -11.47 -21.91
CA ALA A 547 13.79 -10.30 -21.06
C ALA A 547 15.28 -10.15 -20.68
N ALA A 548 15.93 -11.23 -20.25
CA ALA A 548 17.36 -11.20 -19.92
C ALA A 548 18.25 -10.87 -21.13
N LYS A 549 17.88 -11.33 -22.34
CA LYS A 549 18.59 -10.96 -23.57
C LYS A 549 18.40 -9.48 -23.91
N LEU A 550 17.17 -8.97 -23.82
CA LEU A 550 16.83 -7.57 -24.09
C LEU A 550 17.54 -6.61 -23.13
N GLU A 551 17.61 -6.96 -21.85
CA GLU A 551 18.31 -6.17 -20.84
C GLU A 551 19.81 -6.05 -21.16
N ARG A 552 20.47 -7.16 -21.52
CA ARG A 552 21.88 -7.14 -21.94
C ARG A 552 22.09 -6.26 -23.18
N GLN A 553 21.23 -6.40 -24.18
CA GLN A 553 21.28 -5.59 -25.41
C GLN A 553 21.10 -4.11 -25.10
N PHE A 554 20.15 -3.76 -24.22
CA PHE A 554 19.94 -2.37 -23.79
C PHE A 554 21.18 -1.78 -23.12
N TYR A 555 21.86 -2.53 -22.24
CA TYR A 555 23.11 -2.08 -21.63
C TYR A 555 24.22 -1.89 -22.68
N GLU A 556 24.38 -2.83 -23.62
CA GLU A 556 25.33 -2.72 -24.72
C GLU A 556 25.06 -1.46 -25.57
N ASP A 557 23.81 -1.23 -25.98
CA ASP A 557 23.45 -0.08 -26.82
C ASP A 557 23.59 1.25 -26.06
N LYS A 558 23.25 1.26 -24.78
CA LYS A 558 23.51 2.42 -23.91
C LYS A 558 25.00 2.73 -23.79
N THR A 559 25.86 1.72 -23.65
CA THR A 559 27.33 1.91 -23.61
C THR A 559 27.88 2.41 -24.95
N LYS A 560 27.48 1.80 -26.08
CA LYS A 560 27.87 2.25 -27.43
C LYS A 560 27.51 3.73 -27.65
N LEU A 561 26.36 4.16 -27.16
CA LEU A 561 25.92 5.55 -27.30
C LEU A 561 26.69 6.52 -26.39
N LEU A 562 27.02 6.13 -25.17
CA LEU A 562 27.89 6.91 -24.29
C LEU A 562 29.30 7.05 -24.88
N ASP A 563 29.83 5.99 -25.47
CA ASP A 563 31.13 5.99 -26.16
C ASP A 563 31.11 6.85 -27.44
N ALA A 564 30.03 6.77 -28.22
CA ALA A 564 29.82 7.62 -29.39
C ALA A 564 29.64 9.12 -29.01
N ALA A 565 29.03 9.41 -27.87
CA ALA A 565 28.86 10.77 -27.38
C ALA A 565 30.18 11.36 -26.82
N THR A 566 31.01 10.55 -26.17
CA THR A 566 32.32 10.98 -25.62
C THR A 566 33.35 11.22 -26.71
N THR A 567 33.43 10.35 -27.72
CA THR A 567 34.32 10.52 -28.88
C THR A 567 33.97 11.73 -29.77
N ARG A 568 32.70 12.15 -29.81
CA ARG A 568 32.26 13.36 -30.54
C ARG A 568 32.54 14.67 -29.78
N LYS A 569 32.68 14.64 -28.45
CA LYS A 569 32.97 15.83 -27.63
C LYS A 569 34.39 16.38 -27.82
N THR A 570 35.36 15.56 -28.23
CA THR A 570 36.74 16.02 -28.50
C THR A 570 36.89 16.85 -29.79
N ALA A 571 35.82 17.02 -30.59
CA ALA A 571 35.88 17.76 -31.86
C ALA A 571 34.98 19.03 -31.90
N SER A 572 34.19 19.32 -30.86
CA SER A 572 33.23 20.45 -30.85
C SER A 572 33.19 21.13 -29.48
N GLU A 573 34.23 21.90 -29.18
CA GLU A 573 34.22 22.88 -28.10
C GLU A 573 33.71 24.22 -28.65
N THR A 574 32.39 24.39 -28.80
CA THR A 574 31.65 25.69 -28.74
C THR A 574 30.22 25.53 -29.26
N ALA A 575 29.24 25.20 -28.41
CA ALA A 575 27.86 25.67 -28.50
C ALA A 575 26.99 25.10 -27.37
N VAL A 576 26.15 25.95 -26.80
CA VAL A 576 25.13 25.66 -25.77
C VAL A 576 23.92 24.95 -26.39
N SER A 577 24.15 23.80 -27.03
CA SER A 577 23.10 22.88 -27.48
C SER A 577 23.34 21.52 -26.84
N THR A 578 22.79 21.33 -25.65
CA THR A 578 22.78 20.05 -24.92
C THR A 578 21.74 19.08 -25.49
N HIS A 579 21.62 18.96 -26.83
CA HIS A 579 20.88 17.87 -27.43
C HIS A 579 21.82 16.69 -27.60
N ILE A 580 21.72 15.73 -26.68
CA ILE A 580 22.33 14.41 -26.81
C ILE A 580 21.82 13.82 -28.13
N ALA A 581 22.71 13.38 -29.02
CA ALA A 581 22.39 12.78 -30.32
C ALA A 581 21.79 11.36 -30.21
N SER A 582 20.96 11.12 -29.18
CA SER A 582 20.26 9.87 -28.96
C SER A 582 19.05 10.07 -28.03
N ILE A 583 18.02 9.24 -28.19
CA ILE A 583 16.83 9.23 -27.33
C ILE A 583 16.57 7.81 -26.80
N ILE A 584 16.07 7.71 -25.56
CA ILE A 584 15.53 6.46 -25.00
C ILE A 584 14.02 6.52 -25.14
N PHE A 585 13.45 5.62 -25.93
CA PHE A 585 12.02 5.64 -26.23
C PHE A 585 11.44 4.20 -26.22
N PRO A 586 10.17 4.00 -25.83
CA PRO A 586 9.57 2.67 -25.83
C PRO A 586 9.32 2.13 -27.25
N ASP A 587 9.81 0.92 -27.47
CA ASP A 587 9.58 0.05 -28.63
C ASP A 587 8.59 -1.06 -28.24
N LYS A 588 8.22 -1.95 -29.17
CA LYS A 588 7.37 -3.13 -28.98
C LYS A 588 7.79 -3.97 -27.76
N ASP A 589 9.08 -4.22 -27.61
CA ASP A 589 9.63 -5.18 -26.65
C ASP A 589 10.19 -4.54 -25.35
N GLY A 590 10.35 -3.22 -25.31
CA GLY A 590 10.92 -2.51 -24.15
C GLY A 590 11.42 -1.10 -24.47
N TYR A 591 12.03 -0.43 -23.51
CA TYR A 591 12.76 0.82 -23.78
C TYR A 591 14.02 0.54 -24.57
N GLN A 592 14.22 1.28 -25.65
CA GLN A 592 15.35 1.10 -26.57
C GLN A 592 16.01 2.46 -26.84
N CYS A 593 17.27 2.40 -27.28
CA CYS A 593 18.02 3.61 -27.60
C CYS A 593 18.06 3.84 -29.11
N PHE A 594 17.74 5.05 -29.54
CA PHE A 594 17.71 5.45 -30.95
C PHE A 594 18.73 6.56 -31.21
N ASP A 595 19.44 6.49 -32.34
CA ASP A 595 20.32 7.57 -32.81
C ASP A 595 19.46 8.67 -33.47
N THR A 596 19.64 9.92 -33.01
CA THR A 596 18.91 11.09 -33.49
C THR A 596 19.81 12.09 -34.20
N SER A 597 21.05 11.70 -34.51
CA SER A 597 21.97 12.56 -35.23
C SER A 597 21.46 12.90 -36.64
N VAL A 598 21.71 14.14 -37.07
CA VAL A 598 21.31 14.62 -38.41
C VAL A 598 21.89 13.75 -39.52
N ALA A 599 23.10 13.21 -39.33
CA ALA A 599 23.74 12.32 -40.30
C ALA A 599 22.96 11.01 -40.49
N SER A 600 22.37 10.46 -39.42
CA SER A 600 21.59 9.23 -39.45
C SER A 600 20.18 9.44 -40.01
N LEU A 601 19.58 10.63 -39.83
CA LEU A 601 18.22 10.95 -40.32
C LEU A 601 18.17 11.49 -41.76
N LYS A 602 19.23 12.18 -42.21
CA LYS A 602 19.29 12.78 -43.56
C LYS A 602 18.99 11.81 -44.72
N PRO A 603 19.43 10.54 -44.72
CA PRO A 603 19.12 9.58 -45.79
C PRO A 603 17.62 9.32 -45.99
N PHE A 604 16.80 9.60 -44.99
CA PHE A 604 15.35 9.40 -45.02
C PHE A 604 14.57 10.64 -45.45
N GLY A 605 15.25 11.76 -45.72
CA GLY A 605 14.60 13.03 -46.07
C GLY A 605 13.95 13.75 -44.88
N VAL A 606 14.41 13.44 -43.66
CA VAL A 606 13.83 13.94 -42.41
C VAL A 606 14.79 14.93 -41.72
N SER A 607 14.25 16.01 -41.17
CA SER A 607 15.03 17.10 -40.56
C SER A 607 15.64 16.71 -39.21
N GLN A 608 14.82 16.26 -38.25
CA GLN A 608 15.26 15.88 -36.90
C GLN A 608 14.23 14.99 -36.17
N SER A 609 14.64 14.44 -35.02
CA SER A 609 13.74 13.76 -34.08
C SER A 609 12.63 14.71 -33.60
N GLY A 610 11.41 14.20 -33.45
CA GLY A 610 10.24 14.97 -33.05
C GLY A 610 9.51 15.67 -34.20
N ALA A 611 10.02 15.58 -35.44
CA ALA A 611 9.33 16.10 -36.62
C ALA A 611 7.99 15.36 -36.84
N VAL A 612 6.90 16.13 -36.88
CA VAL A 612 5.55 15.65 -37.22
C VAL A 612 5.40 15.67 -38.73
N PHE A 613 4.89 14.58 -39.28
CA PHE A 613 4.73 14.42 -40.72
C PHE A 613 3.40 13.76 -41.06
N GLN A 614 2.88 14.11 -42.24
CA GLN A 614 1.86 13.34 -42.92
C GLN A 614 2.52 12.50 -44.01
N CYS A 615 2.09 11.25 -44.14
CA CYS A 615 2.55 10.39 -45.22
C CYS A 615 1.40 9.71 -45.94
N VAL A 616 1.58 9.52 -47.25
CA VAL A 616 0.77 8.62 -48.05
C VAL A 616 1.59 7.36 -48.31
N THR A 617 1.01 6.21 -48.02
CA THR A 617 1.65 4.90 -48.16
C THR A 617 0.86 4.02 -49.12
N HIS A 618 1.55 3.12 -49.82
CA HIS A 618 0.93 2.10 -50.65
C HIS A 618 0.64 0.84 -49.83
N ALA A 619 -0.63 0.63 -49.49
CA ALA A 619 -1.11 -0.50 -48.70
C ALA A 619 -1.87 -1.53 -49.57
N TYR A 620 -2.07 -2.73 -49.02
CA TYR A 620 -2.97 -3.70 -49.62
C TYR A 620 -4.43 -3.23 -49.46
N PRO A 621 -5.26 -3.26 -50.51
CA PRO A 621 -6.67 -2.91 -50.38
C PRO A 621 -7.43 -3.84 -49.43
N SER A 622 -7.01 -5.11 -49.35
CA SER A 622 -7.51 -6.08 -48.38
C SER A 622 -6.34 -6.90 -47.81
N PRO A 623 -5.71 -6.47 -46.70
CA PRO A 623 -4.57 -7.18 -46.12
C PRO A 623 -4.93 -8.55 -45.55
N SER A 624 -6.21 -8.80 -45.24
CA SER A 624 -6.68 -10.09 -44.74
C SER A 624 -6.81 -11.18 -45.80
N ALA A 625 -6.80 -10.81 -47.10
CA ALA A 625 -6.94 -11.73 -48.22
C ALA A 625 -6.25 -11.16 -49.47
N VAL A 626 -4.92 -11.25 -49.49
CA VAL A 626 -4.08 -10.80 -50.61
C VAL A 626 -3.96 -11.94 -51.64
N PRO A 627 -4.47 -11.76 -52.88
CA PRO A 627 -4.53 -12.85 -53.86
C PRO A 627 -3.21 -12.99 -54.63
N TYR A 628 -2.47 -14.07 -54.44
CA TYR A 628 -1.24 -14.34 -55.19
C TYR A 628 -1.34 -15.62 -56.01
N ASP A 629 -1.06 -15.51 -57.31
CA ASP A 629 -1.04 -16.66 -58.21
C ASP A 629 0.39 -17.21 -58.30
N ASP A 630 0.63 -18.39 -57.74
CA ASP A 630 1.94 -19.05 -57.76
C ASP A 630 2.06 -19.94 -59.01
N PRO A 631 2.92 -19.59 -59.99
CA PRO A 631 3.09 -20.38 -61.20
C PRO A 631 3.78 -21.72 -60.96
N VAL A 632 4.56 -21.87 -59.87
CA VAL A 632 5.31 -23.09 -59.57
C VAL A 632 4.38 -24.17 -59.01
N HIS A 633 3.51 -23.78 -58.08
CA HIS A 633 2.54 -24.68 -57.48
C HIS A 633 1.23 -24.79 -58.28
N GLY A 634 1.00 -23.92 -59.27
CA GLY A 634 -0.23 -23.88 -60.06
C GLY A 634 -1.46 -23.57 -59.21
N LYS A 635 -1.30 -22.74 -58.18
CA LYS A 635 -2.34 -22.44 -57.17
C LYS A 635 -2.53 -20.95 -57.00
N GLN A 636 -3.77 -20.57 -56.72
CA GLN A 636 -4.11 -19.24 -56.26
C GLN A 636 -4.17 -19.24 -54.73
N PHE A 637 -3.29 -18.46 -54.10
CA PHE A 637 -3.23 -18.28 -52.67
C PHE A 637 -3.99 -17.02 -52.24
N LEU A 638 -4.78 -17.13 -51.18
CA LEU A 638 -5.29 -15.98 -50.44
C LEU A 638 -4.50 -15.85 -49.14
N LEU A 639 -3.55 -14.92 -49.13
CA LEU A 639 -2.63 -14.71 -48.01
C LEU A 639 -3.18 -13.65 -47.07
N ASP A 640 -3.31 -13.98 -45.79
CA ASP A 640 -3.54 -13.01 -44.73
C ASP A 640 -2.19 -12.42 -44.28
N THR A 641 -1.95 -11.15 -44.61
CA THR A 641 -0.72 -10.43 -44.31
C THR A 641 -0.84 -9.61 -43.02
N THR A 642 -1.95 -9.73 -42.28
CA THR A 642 -2.14 -9.02 -41.02
C THR A 642 -1.15 -9.50 -39.95
N ARG A 643 -0.74 -8.55 -39.09
CA ARG A 643 0.18 -8.81 -37.99
C ARG A 643 -0.36 -9.89 -37.05
N ASP A 644 -1.63 -9.77 -36.68
CA ASP A 644 -2.27 -10.66 -35.69
C ASP A 644 -2.30 -12.11 -36.18
N ALA A 645 -2.66 -12.34 -37.44
CA ALA A 645 -2.70 -13.69 -38.01
C ALA A 645 -1.31 -14.36 -38.05
N CYS A 646 -0.28 -13.61 -38.45
CA CYS A 646 1.09 -14.11 -38.51
C CYS A 646 1.69 -14.34 -37.10
N HIS A 647 1.37 -13.45 -36.15
CA HIS A 647 1.91 -13.50 -34.79
C HIS A 647 1.63 -14.84 -34.10
N LEU A 648 0.46 -15.45 -34.36
CA LEU A 648 0.07 -16.76 -33.82
C LEU A 648 1.00 -17.91 -34.21
N PHE A 649 1.85 -17.74 -35.24
CA PHE A 649 2.77 -18.77 -35.73
C PHE A 649 4.18 -18.68 -35.12
N GLY A 650 4.34 -17.98 -34.00
CA GLY A 650 5.62 -17.87 -33.29
C GLY A 650 6.16 -16.44 -33.15
N GLY A 651 5.31 -15.44 -33.36
CA GLY A 651 5.68 -14.02 -33.27
C GLY A 651 6.24 -13.45 -34.58
N PHE A 652 6.24 -14.22 -35.67
CA PHE A 652 6.64 -13.77 -36.99
C PHE A 652 5.65 -12.78 -37.57
N GLU A 653 6.15 -11.82 -38.34
CA GLU A 653 5.36 -10.78 -39.01
C GLU A 653 5.63 -10.78 -40.52
N HIS A 654 4.72 -10.19 -41.31
CA HIS A 654 4.95 -9.93 -42.73
C HIS A 654 6.25 -9.13 -42.93
N GLY A 655 7.08 -9.54 -43.90
CA GLY A 655 8.38 -8.94 -44.17
C GLY A 655 9.51 -9.39 -43.25
N ASP A 656 9.30 -10.32 -42.31
CA ASP A 656 10.38 -10.83 -41.46
C ASP A 656 11.42 -11.61 -42.27
N ARG A 657 12.69 -11.30 -42.06
CA ARG A 657 13.83 -11.95 -42.71
C ARG A 657 14.37 -13.09 -41.84
N LEU A 658 14.24 -14.32 -42.31
CA LEU A 658 14.56 -15.54 -41.56
C LEU A 658 15.64 -16.36 -42.25
N LEU A 659 16.56 -16.91 -41.47
CA LEU A 659 17.49 -17.95 -41.89
C LEU A 659 16.94 -19.30 -41.46
N LEU A 660 16.72 -20.17 -42.46
CA LEU A 660 16.25 -21.52 -42.27
C LEU A 660 17.35 -22.52 -42.58
N ARG A 661 17.47 -23.54 -41.73
CA ARG A 661 18.26 -24.73 -42.02
C ARG A 661 17.33 -25.91 -42.21
N ALA A 662 17.32 -26.47 -43.42
CA ALA A 662 16.57 -27.68 -43.70
C ALA A 662 17.11 -28.87 -42.89
N LYS A 663 16.23 -29.77 -42.47
CA LYS A 663 16.60 -31.00 -41.78
C LYS A 663 16.94 -32.07 -42.81
N ASP A 664 18.15 -32.62 -42.76
CA ASP A 664 18.54 -33.68 -43.69
C ASP A 664 17.68 -34.94 -43.47
N LYS A 665 17.07 -35.45 -44.54
CA LYS A 665 16.36 -36.75 -44.54
C LYS A 665 17.38 -37.89 -44.52
N VAL A 666 18.00 -38.11 -43.37
CA VAL A 666 18.67 -39.38 -43.03
C VAL A 666 17.81 -40.06 -41.98
N ASP A 667 16.66 -40.61 -42.39
CA ASP A 667 16.06 -41.82 -41.80
C ASP A 667 14.77 -42.21 -42.54
N LYS A 668 14.74 -43.46 -43.01
CA LYS A 668 13.66 -44.06 -43.80
C LYS A 668 12.41 -44.31 -42.95
N LYS A 669 11.25 -43.84 -43.41
CA LYS A 669 10.06 -44.69 -43.70
C LYS A 669 9.00 -43.88 -44.46
N LYS A 670 8.42 -44.52 -45.48
CA LYS A 670 7.45 -43.99 -46.43
C LYS A 670 6.15 -43.54 -45.74
N SER A 671 5.73 -42.31 -45.98
CA SER A 671 4.31 -41.96 -46.16
C SER A 671 4.20 -40.87 -47.23
N ASN A 672 3.35 -41.13 -48.21
CA ASN A 672 3.00 -40.23 -49.31
C ASN A 672 2.33 -38.96 -48.78
N THR A 673 2.98 -37.82 -48.96
CA THR A 673 2.34 -36.55 -49.32
C THR A 673 3.36 -35.71 -50.10
N THR A 674 2.82 -34.96 -51.05
CA THR A 674 3.44 -34.31 -52.20
C THR A 674 4.72 -33.53 -51.91
N SER A 675 5.68 -33.75 -52.80
CA SER A 675 7.05 -33.28 -52.83
C SER A 675 7.20 -31.80 -53.19
N SER A 676 7.81 -31.02 -52.29
CA SER A 676 8.88 -30.07 -52.65
C SER A 676 9.97 -30.24 -51.60
N ALA A 677 10.98 -31.05 -51.91
CA ALA A 677 12.06 -31.41 -51.00
C ALA A 677 13.35 -30.77 -51.50
N VAL A 678 13.75 -29.66 -50.88
CA VAL A 678 15.09 -29.10 -51.04
C VAL A 678 16.08 -30.08 -50.41
N VAL A 679 16.81 -30.80 -51.26
CA VAL A 679 18.07 -31.49 -50.91
C VAL A 679 19.19 -30.49 -51.20
N ALA A 680 19.41 -29.54 -50.28
CA ALA A 680 20.63 -28.77 -50.22
C ALA A 680 21.35 -29.19 -48.94
N LYS A 681 22.34 -30.08 -49.07
CA LYS A 681 23.18 -30.54 -47.96
C LYS A 681 23.71 -29.32 -47.18
N GLY A 682 23.36 -29.20 -45.91
CA GLY A 682 24.05 -28.35 -44.93
C GLY A 682 23.98 -26.82 -45.12
N ASN A 683 23.38 -26.28 -46.18
CA ASN A 683 23.36 -24.83 -46.43
C ASN A 683 22.14 -24.16 -45.79
N GLU A 684 22.37 -23.12 -44.98
CA GLU A 684 21.33 -22.20 -44.54
C GLU A 684 20.89 -21.35 -45.73
N PHE A 685 19.59 -21.15 -45.88
CA PHE A 685 19.03 -20.26 -46.90
C PHE A 685 18.07 -19.25 -46.28
N GLU A 686 18.00 -18.09 -46.92
CA GLU A 686 17.29 -16.92 -46.42
C GLU A 686 15.91 -16.78 -47.08
N VAL A 687 14.90 -16.55 -46.26
CA VAL A 687 13.50 -16.38 -46.68
C VAL A 687 12.89 -15.13 -46.05
N VAL A 688 11.84 -14.61 -46.69
CA VAL A 688 11.04 -13.48 -46.19
C VAL A 688 9.60 -13.92 -46.00
N VAL A 689 9.05 -13.74 -44.80
CA VAL A 689 7.68 -14.12 -44.46
C VAL A 689 6.69 -13.25 -45.23
N MET A 690 5.74 -13.88 -45.92
CA MET A 690 4.72 -13.19 -46.73
C MET A 690 3.40 -13.07 -45.99
N GLY A 691 2.97 -14.10 -45.26
CA GLY A 691 1.66 -14.11 -44.61
C GLY A 691 1.17 -15.53 -44.33
N VAL A 692 -0.10 -15.67 -43.96
CA VAL A 692 -0.74 -16.97 -43.68
C VAL A 692 -1.65 -17.37 -44.83
N SER A 693 -1.43 -18.55 -45.41
CA SER A 693 -2.38 -19.15 -46.35
C SER A 693 -3.54 -19.77 -45.59
N LYS A 694 -4.76 -19.27 -45.85
CA LYS A 694 -6.02 -19.76 -45.27
C LYS A 694 -6.75 -20.75 -46.17
N GLU A 695 -6.02 -21.69 -46.75
CA GLU A 695 -6.60 -22.80 -47.50
C GLU A 695 -7.02 -23.93 -46.56
N GLY A 696 -8.20 -24.53 -46.78
CA GLY A 696 -8.66 -25.71 -46.07
C GLY A 696 -9.19 -25.44 -44.65
N SER A 697 -9.02 -26.41 -43.75
CA SER A 697 -9.52 -26.32 -42.37
C SER A 697 -8.64 -25.42 -41.50
N ASP A 698 -9.20 -24.82 -40.44
CA ASP A 698 -8.47 -23.92 -39.52
C ASP A 698 -7.15 -24.50 -38.98
N SER A 699 -7.09 -25.81 -38.77
CA SER A 699 -5.90 -26.52 -38.29
C SER A 699 -4.80 -26.66 -39.34
N GLU A 700 -5.11 -26.47 -40.62
CA GLU A 700 -4.19 -26.69 -41.74
C GLU A 700 -3.61 -25.40 -42.31
N TRP A 701 -4.07 -24.22 -41.86
CA TRP A 701 -3.51 -22.94 -42.31
C TRP A 701 -1.99 -22.90 -42.12
N GLN A 702 -1.28 -22.37 -43.11
CA GLN A 702 0.19 -22.42 -43.14
C GLN A 702 0.80 -21.03 -43.19
N LEU A 703 1.86 -20.82 -42.40
CA LEU A 703 2.71 -19.65 -42.55
C LEU A 703 3.58 -19.81 -43.82
N CYS A 704 3.54 -18.81 -44.68
CA CYS A 704 4.15 -18.82 -46.01
C CYS A 704 5.27 -17.78 -46.10
N ALA A 705 6.36 -18.13 -46.79
CA ALA A 705 7.48 -17.23 -47.05
C ALA A 705 8.00 -17.39 -48.49
N MET A 706 8.63 -16.36 -49.01
CA MET A 706 9.36 -16.40 -50.28
C MET A 706 10.86 -16.56 -50.04
N HIS A 707 11.55 -17.25 -50.93
CA HIS A 707 13.02 -17.22 -50.96
C HIS A 707 13.50 -15.79 -51.21
N VAL A 708 14.64 -15.35 -50.64
CA VAL A 708 15.24 -14.05 -51.01
C VAL A 708 15.86 -14.10 -52.41
N ASP A 709 16.44 -15.25 -52.76
CA ASP A 709 17.06 -15.47 -54.06
C ASP A 709 16.02 -15.62 -55.18
N SER A 710 16.08 -14.73 -56.18
CA SER A 710 15.19 -14.71 -57.35
C SER A 710 15.22 -15.99 -58.18
N ALA A 711 16.33 -16.73 -58.20
CA ALA A 711 16.43 -18.01 -58.91
C ALA A 711 15.60 -19.08 -58.19
N GLN A 712 15.79 -19.20 -56.87
CA GLN A 712 15.06 -20.15 -56.03
C GLN A 712 13.56 -19.85 -55.97
N GLN A 713 13.16 -18.57 -55.98
CA GLN A 713 11.74 -18.19 -56.07
C GLN A 713 11.07 -18.76 -57.32
N ARG A 714 11.73 -18.72 -58.49
CA ARG A 714 11.18 -19.20 -59.76
C ARG A 714 11.18 -20.72 -59.88
N GLU A 715 12.11 -21.39 -59.22
CA GLU A 715 12.24 -22.86 -59.27
C GLU A 715 11.41 -23.59 -58.20
N HIS A 716 11.32 -23.02 -57.00
CA HIS A 716 10.72 -23.69 -55.84
C HIS A 716 9.43 -23.04 -55.33
N GLY A 717 9.10 -21.84 -55.81
CA GLY A 717 7.87 -21.13 -55.45
C GLY A 717 7.85 -20.69 -53.97
N ILE A 718 6.65 -20.60 -53.40
CA ILE A 718 6.45 -20.26 -51.98
C ILE A 718 6.88 -21.41 -51.06
N VAL A 719 7.56 -21.06 -49.97
CA VAL A 719 7.96 -21.97 -48.89
C VAL A 719 6.90 -22.02 -47.79
N PHE A 720 6.48 -23.24 -47.45
CA PHE A 720 5.58 -23.49 -46.32
C PHE A 720 6.37 -23.74 -45.03
N LEU A 721 6.35 -22.76 -44.11
CA LEU A 721 7.06 -22.83 -42.84
C LEU A 721 6.45 -23.86 -41.89
N GLY A 722 5.13 -23.87 -41.72
CA GLY A 722 4.43 -24.81 -40.83
C GLY A 722 3.02 -24.35 -40.48
N THR A 723 2.24 -25.23 -39.84
CA THR A 723 0.83 -24.99 -39.48
C THR A 723 0.65 -24.34 -38.11
N ASP A 724 1.65 -24.49 -37.22
CA ASP A 724 1.60 -24.09 -35.83
C ASP A 724 3.03 -23.70 -35.37
N CYS A 725 3.16 -22.98 -34.25
CA CYS A 725 4.48 -22.62 -33.71
C CYS A 725 5.37 -23.83 -33.40
N VAL A 726 4.80 -24.93 -32.90
CA VAL A 726 5.55 -26.16 -32.58
C VAL A 726 5.90 -26.94 -33.85
N ASP A 727 5.00 -26.96 -34.85
CA ASP A 727 5.25 -27.63 -36.14
C ASP A 727 6.43 -26.98 -36.88
N ILE A 728 6.54 -25.65 -36.87
CA ILE A 728 7.68 -24.93 -37.48
C ILE A 728 9.01 -25.41 -36.86
N HIS A 729 9.08 -25.53 -35.53
CA HIS A 729 10.30 -26.00 -34.85
C HIS A 729 10.58 -27.49 -35.06
N ALA A 730 9.55 -28.30 -35.31
CA ALA A 730 9.70 -29.73 -35.57
C ALA A 730 10.12 -30.02 -37.02
N ARG A 731 9.61 -29.23 -37.97
CA ARG A 731 9.80 -29.36 -39.41
C ARG A 731 11.18 -28.90 -39.86
N TRP A 732 11.67 -27.79 -39.29
CA TRP A 732 12.97 -27.19 -39.63
C TRP A 732 14.03 -27.55 -38.59
N ALA A 733 15.30 -27.70 -39.02
CA ALA A 733 16.39 -28.00 -38.09
C ALA A 733 16.76 -26.78 -37.22
N SER A 734 16.65 -25.58 -37.79
CA SER A 734 16.85 -24.32 -37.09
C SER A 734 16.10 -23.21 -37.82
N VAL A 735 15.47 -22.31 -37.06
CA VAL A 735 14.86 -21.08 -37.53
C VAL A 735 15.40 -19.94 -36.69
N ARG A 736 16.03 -18.95 -37.31
CA ARG A 736 16.56 -17.76 -36.62
C ARG A 736 16.36 -16.51 -37.47
N TYR A 737 16.18 -15.36 -36.82
CA TYR A 737 16.19 -14.07 -37.51
C TYR A 737 17.56 -13.84 -38.17
N ALA A 738 17.55 -13.35 -39.41
CA ALA A 738 18.76 -13.17 -40.22
C ALA A 738 19.65 -12.03 -39.73
N ALA A 739 19.04 -10.95 -39.25
CA ALA A 739 19.71 -9.92 -38.47
C ALA A 739 19.59 -10.24 -36.98
N ALA A 740 20.51 -9.72 -36.16
CA ALA A 740 20.39 -9.81 -34.69
C ALA A 740 19.10 -9.16 -34.15
N ALA A 741 18.45 -8.34 -34.97
CA ALA A 741 17.30 -7.51 -34.68
C ALA A 741 16.09 -7.91 -35.55
N SER A 742 14.92 -8.09 -34.91
CA SER A 742 13.64 -8.47 -35.55
C SER A 742 12.99 -7.34 -36.36
N HIS A 743 13.41 -6.09 -36.13
CA HIS A 743 12.82 -4.92 -36.76
C HIS A 743 13.36 -4.64 -38.18
N VAL A 744 14.41 -5.36 -38.61
CA VAL A 744 14.95 -5.25 -39.97
C VAL A 744 14.11 -6.12 -40.91
N LYS A 745 13.24 -5.48 -41.70
CA LYS A 745 12.31 -6.15 -42.62
C LYS A 745 12.90 -6.32 -44.02
N GLY A 746 12.65 -7.47 -44.65
CA GLY A 746 12.94 -7.74 -46.06
C GLY A 746 11.85 -7.18 -46.99
N ARG A 747 12.21 -6.90 -48.25
CA ARG A 747 11.24 -6.48 -49.28
C ARG A 747 10.47 -7.68 -49.79
N VAL A 748 9.13 -7.62 -49.80
CA VAL A 748 8.26 -8.70 -50.28
C VAL A 748 7.91 -8.46 -51.75
N THR A 749 8.85 -8.77 -52.64
CA THR A 749 8.72 -8.44 -54.07
C THR A 749 7.55 -9.11 -54.78
N LEU A 750 7.13 -10.30 -54.34
CA LEU A 750 6.02 -11.04 -54.95
C LEU A 750 4.66 -10.39 -54.72
N LEU A 751 4.47 -9.70 -53.58
CA LEU A 751 3.21 -9.04 -53.24
C LEU A 751 3.24 -7.53 -53.46
N GLU A 752 4.41 -6.92 -53.68
CA GLU A 752 4.55 -5.48 -53.90
C GLU A 752 3.62 -4.91 -55.01
N PRO A 753 3.44 -5.58 -56.17
CA PRO A 753 2.55 -5.09 -57.23
C PRO A 753 1.08 -4.97 -56.82
N GLN A 754 0.67 -5.63 -55.74
CA GLN A 754 -0.71 -5.68 -55.26
C GLN A 754 -1.04 -4.60 -54.23
N ARG A 755 -0.05 -3.77 -53.85
CA ARG A 755 -0.23 -2.62 -52.96
C ARG A 755 -0.79 -1.42 -53.73
N THR A 756 -2.10 -1.42 -53.93
CA THR A 756 -2.79 -0.42 -54.76
C THR A 756 -3.50 0.67 -53.96
N ALA A 757 -3.86 0.42 -52.70
CA ALA A 757 -4.58 1.38 -51.88
C ALA A 757 -3.61 2.47 -51.37
N ARG A 758 -4.05 3.73 -51.37
CA ARG A 758 -3.31 4.84 -50.77
C ARG A 758 -3.88 5.10 -49.39
N GLU A 759 -3.05 4.90 -48.36
CA GLU A 759 -3.42 5.13 -46.96
C GLU A 759 -2.68 6.34 -46.42
N GLU A 760 -3.42 7.27 -45.82
CA GLU A 760 -2.88 8.46 -45.18
C GLU A 760 -2.60 8.17 -43.71
N SER A 761 -1.44 8.62 -43.21
CA SER A 761 -1.07 8.45 -41.81
C SER A 761 -0.40 9.71 -41.27
N LEU A 762 -0.65 9.98 -39.99
CA LEU A 762 -0.03 11.08 -39.25
C LEU A 762 0.91 10.48 -38.21
N GLY A 763 2.19 10.82 -38.30
CA GLY A 763 3.25 10.28 -37.46
C GLY A 763 4.23 11.34 -36.96
N GLN A 764 5.10 10.93 -36.05
CA GLN A 764 6.18 11.73 -35.50
C GLN A 764 7.47 10.89 -35.50
N ILE A 765 8.58 11.50 -35.91
CA ILE A 765 9.88 10.81 -36.04
C ILE A 765 10.49 10.58 -34.66
N VAL A 766 10.93 9.34 -34.40
CA VAL A 766 11.60 8.96 -33.15
C VAL A 766 13.12 8.93 -33.30
N GLY A 767 13.64 8.18 -34.29
CA GLY A 767 15.08 8.04 -34.51
C GLY A 767 15.43 6.82 -35.35
N VAL A 768 16.73 6.46 -35.37
CA VAL A 768 17.26 5.37 -36.20
C VAL A 768 17.93 4.30 -35.33
N ARG A 769 17.72 3.03 -35.68
CA ARG A 769 18.43 1.88 -35.11
C ARG A 769 18.77 0.89 -36.21
N ASP A 770 20.01 0.40 -36.25
CA ASP A 770 20.50 -0.53 -37.28
C ASP A 770 20.19 -0.10 -38.74
N GLY A 771 20.15 1.21 -39.01
CA GLY A 771 19.82 1.76 -40.33
C GLY A 771 18.32 1.73 -40.69
N VAL A 772 17.44 1.47 -39.72
CA VAL A 772 15.98 1.47 -39.85
C VAL A 772 15.39 2.70 -39.16
N LEU A 773 14.48 3.40 -39.85
CA LEU A 773 13.75 4.54 -39.31
C LEU A 773 12.59 4.09 -38.41
N PHE A 774 12.46 4.72 -37.24
CA PHE A 774 11.38 4.50 -36.29
C PHE A 774 10.46 5.72 -36.16
N VAL A 775 9.16 5.45 -36.07
CA VAL A 775 8.09 6.46 -36.02
C VAL A 775 7.08 6.12 -34.95
N GLN A 776 6.48 7.16 -34.36
CA GLN A 776 5.30 7.07 -33.51
C GLN A 776 4.07 7.57 -34.29
N TRP A 777 3.06 6.71 -34.45
CA TRP A 777 1.79 7.07 -35.07
C TRP A 777 0.85 7.78 -34.10
N ARG A 778 0.07 8.76 -34.57
CA ARG A 778 -0.85 9.56 -33.74
C ARG A 778 -2.31 9.14 -33.85
N LEU A 779 -2.82 9.02 -35.07
CA LEU A 779 -4.22 8.64 -35.29
C LEU A 779 -4.33 7.11 -35.25
N LEU A 780 -4.74 6.58 -34.10
CA LEU A 780 -4.86 5.15 -33.87
C LEU A 780 -6.30 4.69 -33.77
N ARG A 781 -6.56 3.45 -34.21
CA ARG A 781 -7.87 2.83 -34.10
C ARG A 781 -8.33 2.76 -32.64
N GLY A 782 -9.52 3.30 -32.38
CA GLY A 782 -10.15 3.34 -31.05
C GLY A 782 -9.48 4.28 -30.05
N GLY A 783 -8.44 5.02 -30.46
CA GLY A 783 -7.79 6.04 -29.64
C GLY A 783 -8.42 7.40 -29.91
N GLY A 784 -8.89 8.04 -28.86
CA GLY A 784 -9.59 9.32 -28.93
C GLY A 784 -8.90 10.42 -28.16
N SER A 785 -7.68 10.21 -27.66
CA SER A 785 -6.97 11.15 -26.78
C SER A 785 -5.72 11.73 -27.45
N GLN A 786 -5.27 12.89 -26.98
CA GLN A 786 -3.94 13.44 -27.30
C GLN A 786 -2.79 12.51 -26.88
N MET A 787 -3.03 11.71 -25.83
CA MET A 787 -2.09 10.71 -25.30
C MET A 787 -2.07 9.41 -26.12
N ASP A 788 -3.09 9.11 -26.94
CA ASP A 788 -3.24 7.84 -27.67
C ASP A 788 -2.28 7.70 -28.88
N ARG A 789 -1.00 8.03 -28.70
CA ARG A 789 0.08 7.82 -29.67
C ARG A 789 0.65 6.40 -29.52
N SER A 790 1.20 5.84 -30.61
CA SER A 790 1.76 4.48 -30.59
C SER A 790 3.14 4.42 -29.90
N VAL A 791 3.65 3.21 -29.71
CA VAL A 791 5.09 2.99 -29.49
C VAL A 791 5.89 3.29 -30.75
N ALA A 792 7.22 3.33 -30.63
CA ALA A 792 8.09 3.42 -31.79
C ALA A 792 7.93 2.15 -32.66
N GLU A 793 7.49 2.33 -33.90
CA GLU A 793 7.33 1.26 -34.88
C GLU A 793 8.36 1.39 -36.01
N PRO A 794 8.92 0.27 -36.49
CA PRO A 794 9.88 0.28 -37.59
C PRO A 794 9.18 0.48 -38.93
N ILE A 795 9.68 1.43 -39.73
CA ILE A 795 9.22 1.62 -41.12
C ILE A 795 10.08 0.80 -42.08
N GLY A 796 11.40 1.00 -42.04
CA GLY A 796 12.32 0.35 -42.97
C GLY A 796 13.63 1.10 -43.15
N THR A 797 14.45 0.59 -44.06
CA THR A 797 15.70 1.22 -44.50
C THR A 797 15.44 2.40 -45.43
N ALA A 798 16.44 3.26 -45.68
CA ALA A 798 16.29 4.47 -46.49
C ALA A 798 15.78 4.20 -47.92
N GLU A 799 16.03 3.01 -48.47
CA GLU A 799 15.47 2.59 -49.76
C GLU A 799 13.98 2.26 -49.66
N GLN A 800 13.58 1.48 -48.65
CA GLN A 800 12.18 1.13 -48.42
C GLN A 800 11.31 2.36 -48.12
N VAL A 801 11.84 3.31 -47.34
CA VAL A 801 11.13 4.55 -47.02
C VAL A 801 10.90 5.39 -48.28
N ARG A 802 11.93 5.59 -49.11
CA ARG A 802 11.79 6.35 -50.37
C ARG A 802 10.83 5.71 -51.37
N ASP A 803 10.84 4.38 -51.45
CA ASP A 803 10.03 3.65 -52.43
C ASP A 803 8.54 3.56 -52.01
N ALA A 804 8.25 3.48 -50.71
CA ALA A 804 6.90 3.21 -50.22
C ALA A 804 6.19 4.40 -49.55
N TYR A 805 6.93 5.44 -49.13
CA TYR A 805 6.39 6.56 -48.34
C TYR A 805 6.66 7.91 -49.00
N THR A 806 5.63 8.74 -49.07
CA THR A 806 5.78 10.16 -49.44
C THR A 806 5.64 11.02 -48.19
N LEU A 807 6.76 11.47 -47.61
CA LEU A 807 6.79 12.20 -46.33
C LEU A 807 6.66 13.72 -46.54
N THR A 808 5.72 14.35 -45.82
CA THR A 808 5.58 15.82 -45.77
C THR A 808 5.65 16.30 -44.32
N GLU A 809 6.70 17.02 -43.95
CA GLU A 809 6.89 17.55 -42.59
C GLU A 809 6.02 18.80 -42.34
N GLN A 810 5.47 18.92 -41.12
CA GLN A 810 4.61 20.05 -40.71
C GLN A 810 5.23 20.93 -39.62
N GLY A 811 6.07 20.36 -38.76
CA GLY A 811 6.69 21.05 -37.61
C GLY A 811 7.38 20.06 -36.67
N VAL A 812 7.99 20.56 -35.59
CA VAL A 812 8.69 19.72 -34.60
C VAL A 812 8.04 19.91 -33.23
N GLU A 813 7.63 18.80 -32.62
CA GLU A 813 7.05 18.73 -31.28
C GLU A 813 7.90 17.83 -30.38
N GLU A 814 7.73 17.93 -29.06
CA GLU A 814 8.32 17.00 -28.10
C GLU A 814 7.67 15.61 -28.24
N LEU A 815 8.48 14.56 -28.08
CA LEU A 815 8.00 13.18 -28.12
C LEU A 815 7.35 12.82 -26.77
N GLN A 816 6.06 12.54 -26.79
CA GLN A 816 5.34 12.04 -25.62
C GLN A 816 5.47 10.53 -25.52
N HIS A 817 5.77 10.02 -24.32
CA HIS A 817 5.72 8.59 -24.08
C HIS A 817 4.28 8.09 -24.27
N PRO A 818 4.07 6.98 -25.01
CA PRO A 818 2.76 6.35 -25.13
C PRO A 818 2.26 5.88 -23.76
N PRO A 819 0.94 5.89 -23.54
CA PRO A 819 0.33 5.46 -22.29
C PRO A 819 0.47 3.94 -22.10
N SER A 820 0.25 3.50 -20.86
CA SER A 820 0.39 2.11 -20.44
C SER A 820 -0.42 1.13 -21.30
N TRP A 821 -1.64 1.47 -21.73
CA TRP A 821 -2.48 0.60 -22.57
C TRP A 821 -2.03 0.48 -24.02
N ARG A 822 -1.27 1.46 -24.54
CA ARG A 822 -0.68 1.41 -25.90
C ARG A 822 0.72 0.79 -25.93
N THR A 823 1.30 0.48 -24.78
CA THR A 823 2.66 -0.04 -24.65
C THR A 823 2.65 -1.57 -24.59
N PRO A 824 2.99 -2.32 -25.66
CA PRO A 824 2.72 -3.76 -25.76
C PRO A 824 3.40 -4.60 -24.69
N PHE A 825 4.68 -4.36 -24.41
CA PHE A 825 5.42 -5.11 -23.39
C PHE A 825 4.93 -4.85 -21.94
N ARG A 826 4.23 -3.73 -21.69
CA ARG A 826 3.59 -3.43 -20.39
C ARG A 826 2.15 -3.92 -20.29
N ASN A 827 1.54 -4.26 -21.43
CA ASN A 827 0.13 -4.62 -21.54
C ASN A 827 -0.07 -6.02 -22.14
N ASP A 828 0.87 -6.94 -21.89
CA ASP A 828 0.83 -8.30 -22.42
C ASP A 828 -0.05 -9.24 -21.55
N PHE A 829 -1.31 -9.43 -21.96
CA PHE A 829 -2.28 -10.30 -21.31
C PHE A 829 -2.20 -11.78 -21.72
N ALA A 830 -1.02 -12.28 -22.12
CA ALA A 830 -0.86 -13.66 -22.58
C ALA A 830 -1.35 -14.72 -21.57
N GLU A 831 -1.12 -14.52 -20.26
CA GLU A 831 -1.58 -15.43 -19.22
C GLU A 831 -3.11 -15.50 -19.12
N GLU A 832 -3.76 -14.34 -19.02
CA GLU A 832 -5.22 -14.24 -18.92
C GLU A 832 -5.89 -14.75 -20.21
N ARG A 833 -5.31 -14.43 -21.37
CA ARG A 833 -5.77 -14.94 -22.66
C ARG A 833 -5.65 -16.46 -22.77
N LEU A 834 -4.56 -17.03 -22.25
CA LEU A 834 -4.37 -18.48 -22.18
C LEU A 834 -5.43 -19.14 -21.29
N GLU A 835 -5.80 -18.52 -20.17
CA GLU A 835 -6.89 -19.00 -19.30
C GLU A 835 -8.26 -18.91 -20.00
N GLU A 836 -8.54 -17.83 -20.74
CA GLU A 836 -9.76 -17.69 -21.52
C GLU A 836 -9.91 -18.80 -22.56
N ILE A 837 -8.84 -19.09 -23.32
CA ILE A 837 -8.84 -20.12 -24.35
C ILE A 837 -9.03 -21.49 -23.69
N ARG A 838 -8.34 -21.77 -22.58
CA ARG A 838 -8.52 -23.03 -21.82
C ARG A 838 -9.98 -23.27 -21.42
N GLN A 839 -10.72 -22.20 -21.08
CA GLN A 839 -12.13 -22.25 -20.70
C GLN A 839 -13.11 -22.08 -21.88
N ALA A 840 -12.64 -21.80 -23.09
CA ALA A 840 -13.50 -21.51 -24.24
C ALA A 840 -14.50 -22.65 -24.58
N PRO A 841 -14.14 -23.94 -24.51
CA PRO A 841 -15.11 -25.02 -24.75
C PRO A 841 -16.28 -25.01 -23.75
N PHE A 842 -16.04 -24.65 -22.48
CA PHE A 842 -17.12 -24.51 -21.50
C PHE A 842 -18.08 -23.38 -21.86
N LYS A 843 -17.59 -22.27 -22.42
CA LYS A 843 -18.43 -21.10 -22.77
C LYS A 843 -19.45 -21.39 -23.87
N ARG A 844 -19.27 -22.46 -24.65
CA ARG A 844 -20.18 -22.90 -25.72
C ARG A 844 -21.37 -23.72 -25.19
N GLU A 845 -21.24 -24.27 -23.99
CA GLU A 845 -22.26 -25.13 -23.40
C GLU A 845 -23.42 -24.36 -22.76
N LYS A 846 -24.54 -25.06 -22.60
CA LYS A 846 -25.78 -24.52 -22.03
C LYS A 846 -25.60 -24.09 -20.57
N TRP A 847 -26.31 -23.04 -20.18
CA TRP A 847 -26.54 -22.70 -18.78
C TRP A 847 -27.69 -23.54 -18.23
N ALA A 848 -27.45 -24.28 -17.16
CA ALA A 848 -28.43 -25.10 -16.46
C ALA A 848 -28.34 -24.88 -14.95
N SER A 849 -29.48 -24.82 -14.27
CA SER A 849 -29.51 -24.77 -12.81
C SER A 849 -29.30 -26.17 -12.23
N LEU A 850 -28.37 -26.30 -11.28
CA LEU A 850 -28.24 -27.54 -10.49
C LEU A 850 -29.44 -27.77 -9.55
N VAL A 851 -30.24 -26.73 -9.31
CA VAL A 851 -31.49 -26.81 -8.53
C VAL A 851 -32.66 -26.87 -9.51
N GLN A 852 -33.29 -28.04 -9.61
CA GLN A 852 -34.44 -28.25 -10.49
C GLN A 852 -35.62 -27.36 -10.09
N GLY A 853 -36.36 -26.83 -11.08
CA GLY A 853 -37.52 -25.96 -10.87
C GLY A 853 -37.19 -24.48 -10.64
N ARG A 854 -35.91 -24.09 -10.63
CA ARG A 854 -35.50 -22.68 -10.53
C ARG A 854 -35.62 -21.98 -11.88
N TYR A 855 -36.55 -21.01 -11.97
CA TYR A 855 -36.77 -20.19 -13.17
C TYR A 855 -36.33 -18.73 -12.99
N THR A 856 -36.53 -18.14 -11.80
CA THR A 856 -36.27 -16.71 -11.59
C THR A 856 -34.77 -16.38 -11.69
N PRO A 857 -34.39 -15.33 -12.46
CA PRO A 857 -33.00 -14.94 -12.61
C PRO A 857 -32.42 -14.44 -11.28
N LYS A 858 -31.12 -14.68 -11.06
CA LYS A 858 -30.41 -14.15 -9.90
C LYS A 858 -30.24 -12.63 -10.06
N ARG A 859 -30.69 -11.86 -9.06
CA ARG A 859 -30.45 -10.41 -9.03
C ARG A 859 -28.98 -10.12 -8.70
N LYS A 860 -28.27 -9.49 -9.64
CA LYS A 860 -26.94 -8.89 -9.42
C LYS A 860 -27.12 -7.45 -8.95
N ARG A 861 -26.49 -7.07 -7.83
CA ARG A 861 -26.63 -5.73 -7.26
C ARG A 861 -25.61 -4.77 -7.89
N PHE A 862 -26.06 -3.57 -8.24
CA PHE A 862 -25.20 -2.51 -8.74
C PHE A 862 -24.16 -2.09 -7.67
N GLY A 863 -22.92 -1.82 -8.09
CA GLY A 863 -21.82 -1.40 -7.22
C GLY A 863 -21.09 -2.52 -6.45
N TYR A 864 -21.44 -3.79 -6.68
CA TYR A 864 -20.74 -4.92 -6.06
C TYR A 864 -19.51 -5.29 -6.89
N THR A 865 -18.34 -5.40 -6.25
CA THR A 865 -17.06 -5.76 -6.90
C THR A 865 -17.12 -7.07 -7.70
N GLN A 866 -18.00 -8.00 -7.31
CA GLN A 866 -18.20 -9.28 -8.01
C GLN A 866 -18.73 -9.14 -9.45
N HIS A 867 -19.29 -7.97 -9.80
CA HIS A 867 -19.98 -7.74 -11.06
C HIS A 867 -19.41 -6.56 -11.86
N THR A 868 -18.32 -5.96 -11.39
CA THR A 868 -17.63 -4.89 -12.12
C THR A 868 -16.87 -5.52 -13.29
N THR A 869 -17.21 -5.08 -14.51
CA THR A 869 -16.53 -5.47 -15.76
C THR A 869 -15.88 -4.27 -16.46
N VAL A 870 -15.96 -3.10 -15.85
CA VAL A 870 -15.40 -1.85 -16.37
C VAL A 870 -13.99 -1.73 -15.81
N ASP A 871 -13.02 -1.81 -16.72
CA ASP A 871 -11.59 -1.83 -16.43
C ASP A 871 -10.96 -0.56 -17.03
N ASP A 872 -11.21 0.62 -16.44
CA ASP A 872 -10.80 1.92 -17.02
C ASP A 872 -9.27 2.00 -17.27
N PHE A 873 -8.48 1.72 -16.22
CA PHE A 873 -7.01 1.81 -16.25
C PHE A 873 -6.34 0.51 -15.74
N GLU A 874 -7.00 -0.64 -15.97
CA GLU A 874 -6.52 -1.93 -15.50
C GLU A 874 -5.69 -2.66 -16.56
N THR A 875 -4.51 -2.12 -16.89
CA THR A 875 -3.52 -2.77 -17.75
C THR A 875 -2.87 -3.99 -17.06
N LYS A 876 -2.10 -4.78 -17.81
CA LYS A 876 -1.34 -5.90 -17.22
C LYS A 876 -0.45 -5.44 -16.05
N GLU A 877 0.20 -4.28 -16.17
CA GLU A 877 0.95 -3.66 -15.08
C GLU A 877 0.09 -3.38 -13.84
N TYR A 878 -1.14 -2.88 -14.00
CA TYR A 878 -2.06 -2.67 -12.88
C TYR A 878 -2.45 -4.00 -12.23
N LYS A 879 -2.82 -5.01 -13.03
CA LYS A 879 -3.20 -6.35 -12.54
C LYS A 879 -2.05 -7.02 -11.80
N ASP A 880 -0.82 -6.90 -12.27
CA ASP A 880 0.36 -7.49 -11.60
C ASP A 880 0.72 -6.77 -10.29
N ARG A 881 0.59 -5.43 -10.24
CA ARG A 881 0.73 -4.67 -8.99
C ARG A 881 -0.39 -4.99 -7.99
N LEU A 882 -1.61 -5.20 -8.48
CA LEU A 882 -2.74 -5.60 -7.65
C LEU A 882 -2.54 -7.02 -7.11
N LEU A 883 -2.16 -7.94 -7.98
CA LEU A 883 -1.90 -9.35 -7.68
C LEU A 883 -0.80 -9.48 -6.63
N SER A 884 0.33 -8.80 -6.81
CA SER A 884 1.41 -8.79 -5.81
C SER A 884 0.95 -8.24 -4.46
N LYS A 885 0.22 -7.12 -4.43
CA LYS A 885 -0.32 -6.57 -3.17
C LYS A 885 -1.31 -7.53 -2.51
N GLN A 886 -2.18 -8.20 -3.27
CA GLN A 886 -3.10 -9.21 -2.74
C GLN A 886 -2.37 -10.44 -2.21
N PHE A 887 -1.33 -10.91 -2.91
CA PHE A 887 -0.53 -12.06 -2.51
C PHE A 887 0.21 -11.80 -1.20
N PHE A 888 0.88 -10.65 -1.05
CA PHE A 888 1.56 -10.30 0.19
C PHE A 888 0.59 -9.95 1.33
N HIS A 889 -0.66 -9.58 1.04
CA HIS A 889 -1.69 -9.43 2.06
C HIS A 889 -2.18 -10.78 2.62
N ASN A 890 -2.32 -11.79 1.76
CA ASN A 890 -2.70 -13.14 2.16
C ASN A 890 -2.30 -14.19 1.11
N PRO A 891 -1.18 -14.92 1.31
CA PRO A 891 -0.77 -15.95 0.35
C PRO A 891 -1.77 -17.11 0.31
N GLN A 892 -2.50 -17.35 1.41
CA GLN A 892 -3.48 -18.44 1.53
C GLN A 892 -4.73 -18.23 0.67
N ALA A 893 -4.94 -17.05 0.10
CA ALA A 893 -6.00 -16.83 -0.89
C ALA A 893 -5.64 -17.37 -2.28
N PHE A 894 -4.35 -17.61 -2.54
CA PHE A 894 -3.81 -18.05 -3.83
C PHE A 894 -3.44 -19.54 -3.85
N GLU A 895 -3.49 -20.22 -2.71
CA GLU A 895 -3.31 -21.68 -2.64
C GLU A 895 -4.61 -22.40 -3.04
N VAL A 896 -4.47 -23.47 -3.82
CA VAL A 896 -5.60 -24.33 -4.21
C VAL A 896 -6.16 -25.06 -2.99
N ILE A 897 -5.28 -25.57 -2.12
CA ILE A 897 -5.66 -26.11 -0.81
C ILE A 897 -5.07 -25.16 0.24
N PRO A 898 -5.90 -24.26 0.81
CA PRO A 898 -5.40 -23.25 1.74
C PRO A 898 -4.90 -23.89 3.02
N ASP A 899 -3.73 -23.47 3.46
CA ASP A 899 -3.20 -23.72 4.79
C ASP A 899 -3.82 -22.74 5.81
N ARG A 900 -3.48 -22.91 7.08
CA ARG A 900 -4.00 -22.09 8.18
C ARG A 900 -3.47 -20.66 8.06
N ARG A 901 -4.36 -19.72 7.74
CA ARG A 901 -4.09 -18.28 7.85
C ARG A 901 -4.15 -17.82 9.31
N GLU A 902 -3.05 -17.28 9.81
CA GLU A 902 -2.99 -16.59 11.10
C GLU A 902 -1.99 -15.43 11.00
N ARG A 903 -2.40 -14.22 11.42
CA ARG A 903 -1.56 -13.03 11.29
C ARG A 903 -0.32 -13.14 12.19
N ALA A 904 0.85 -12.95 11.60
CA ALA A 904 2.13 -12.79 12.28
C ALA A 904 2.49 -11.30 12.42
N VAL A 905 3.74 -11.02 12.80
CA VAL A 905 4.31 -9.68 12.84
C VAL A 905 4.47 -9.07 11.44
N THR A 906 4.52 -7.75 11.43
CA THR A 906 4.87 -6.91 10.29
C THR A 906 6.33 -6.44 10.40
N PHE A 907 7.02 -6.27 9.26
CA PHE A 907 8.43 -5.84 9.20
C PHE A 907 8.55 -4.31 9.22
N GLY A 908 7.50 -3.57 8.87
CA GLY A 908 7.48 -2.10 8.87
C GLY A 908 7.09 -1.46 10.19
N GLY A 909 7.13 -2.21 11.29
CA GLY A 909 6.57 -1.81 12.56
C GLY A 909 5.04 -1.92 12.62
N LYS A 910 4.46 -1.42 13.73
CA LYS A 910 3.01 -1.50 13.98
C LYS A 910 2.16 -0.69 12.99
N TRP A 911 2.74 0.35 12.40
CA TRP A 911 2.06 1.24 11.44
C TRP A 911 2.37 0.90 9.97
N GLU A 912 2.81 -0.32 9.67
CA GLU A 912 3.11 -0.77 8.30
C GLU A 912 1.92 -0.60 7.31
N TYR A 913 0.68 -0.55 7.80
CA TYR A 913 -0.47 -0.27 6.94
C TYR A 913 -0.32 1.06 6.18
N GLN A 914 0.39 2.06 6.71
CA GLN A 914 0.59 3.35 6.04
C GLN A 914 1.34 3.22 4.71
N ARG A 915 2.30 2.29 4.62
CA ARG A 915 3.08 2.03 3.39
C ARG A 915 2.44 0.98 2.47
N THR A 916 1.50 0.17 2.97
CA THR A 916 0.95 -0.99 2.24
C THR A 916 -0.53 -0.88 1.82
N GLN A 917 -1.33 -0.04 2.50
CA GLN A 917 -2.78 0.01 2.30
C GLN A 917 -3.23 0.41 0.88
N GLY A 918 -4.53 0.24 0.62
CA GLY A 918 -5.18 0.65 -0.62
C GLY A 918 -4.91 -0.27 -1.81
N LEU A 919 -5.45 0.08 -2.98
CA LEU A 919 -5.16 -0.57 -4.27
C LEU A 919 -3.89 0.03 -4.89
N PRO A 920 -3.34 -0.53 -5.97
CA PRO A 920 -2.34 0.17 -6.78
C PRO A 920 -2.91 1.48 -7.32
N THR A 921 -2.06 2.50 -7.43
CA THR A 921 -2.44 3.79 -7.99
C THR A 921 -2.03 3.88 -9.45
N VAL A 922 -2.92 4.41 -10.28
CA VAL A 922 -2.66 4.77 -11.68
C VAL A 922 -1.79 6.04 -11.72
N ASP A 923 -1.00 6.21 -12.77
CA ASP A 923 -0.29 7.47 -13.01
C ASP A 923 -1.30 8.62 -13.12
N ARG A 924 -1.00 9.74 -12.48
CA ARG A 924 -1.85 10.93 -12.48
C ARG A 924 -1.93 11.57 -13.87
N ASN A 925 -0.87 11.47 -14.67
CA ASN A 925 -0.87 12.00 -16.04
C ASN A 925 -1.88 11.25 -16.94
N GLU A 926 -1.89 9.92 -16.86
CA GLU A 926 -2.86 9.09 -17.59
C GLU A 926 -4.29 9.31 -17.08
N LEU A 927 -4.46 9.49 -15.76
CA LEU A 927 -5.77 9.72 -15.16
C LEU A 927 -6.38 11.08 -15.53
N GLU A 928 -5.56 12.10 -15.74
CA GLU A 928 -6.01 13.46 -16.09
C GLU A 928 -6.20 13.63 -17.60
N ASN A 929 -5.23 13.20 -18.40
CA ASN A 929 -5.18 13.48 -19.84
C ASN A 929 -5.65 12.30 -20.71
N GLY A 930 -5.63 11.08 -20.18
CA GLY A 930 -5.91 9.84 -20.91
C GLY A 930 -7.39 9.50 -21.08
N TRP A 931 -8.23 10.51 -21.31
CA TRP A 931 -9.65 10.32 -21.61
C TRP A 931 -9.91 10.48 -23.10
N SER A 932 -10.93 9.78 -23.60
CA SER A 932 -11.44 10.02 -24.95
C SER A 932 -11.97 11.45 -25.05
N GLU A 933 -11.71 12.10 -26.19
CA GLU A 933 -12.38 13.36 -26.52
C GLU A 933 -13.89 13.17 -26.44
N VAL A 934 -14.56 14.13 -25.80
CA VAL A 934 -16.01 14.13 -25.64
C VAL A 934 -16.62 14.58 -26.96
N GLU A 935 -17.52 13.77 -27.51
CA GLU A 935 -18.30 14.18 -28.68
C GLU A 935 -19.09 15.45 -28.37
N ALA A 936 -18.92 16.48 -29.20
CA ALA A 936 -19.53 17.78 -28.95
C ALA A 936 -21.06 17.70 -29.09
N VAL A 937 -21.77 17.88 -27.97
CA VAL A 937 -23.23 17.97 -27.95
C VAL A 937 -23.64 19.28 -28.61
N THR A 938 -24.53 19.20 -29.59
CA THR A 938 -24.96 20.39 -30.36
C THR A 938 -26.04 21.19 -29.63
N ASP A 939 -26.10 22.50 -29.88
CA ASP A 939 -27.16 23.36 -29.33
C ASP A 939 -28.57 22.90 -29.75
N ALA A 940 -28.70 22.26 -30.92
CA ALA A 940 -29.94 21.69 -31.39
C ALA A 940 -30.40 20.51 -30.50
N GLU A 941 -29.49 19.59 -30.16
CA GLU A 941 -29.78 18.50 -29.23
C GLU A 941 -30.14 19.03 -27.84
N MET A 942 -29.41 20.03 -27.35
CA MET A 942 -29.75 20.72 -26.11
C MET A 942 -31.18 21.29 -26.15
N HIS A 943 -31.54 21.99 -27.23
CA HIS A 943 -32.89 22.55 -27.39
C HIS A 943 -33.98 21.48 -27.44
N VAL A 944 -33.72 20.35 -28.10
CA VAL A 944 -34.64 19.19 -28.12
C VAL A 944 -34.84 18.65 -26.70
N ILE A 945 -33.77 18.51 -25.92
CA ILE A 945 -33.85 18.03 -24.53
C ILE A 945 -34.58 19.03 -23.64
N GLU A 946 -34.31 20.33 -23.77
CA GLU A 946 -35.02 21.37 -23.04
C GLU A 946 -36.50 21.43 -23.39
N GLN A 947 -36.85 21.27 -24.67
CA GLN A 947 -38.23 21.20 -25.11
C GLN A 947 -38.93 19.99 -24.50
N ALA A 948 -38.30 18.81 -24.53
CA ALA A 948 -38.83 17.61 -23.89
C ALA A 948 -39.03 17.79 -22.37
N LEU A 949 -38.11 18.50 -21.70
CA LEU A 949 -38.23 18.84 -20.28
C LEU A 949 -39.40 19.81 -20.01
N ARG A 950 -39.63 20.78 -20.89
CA ARG A 950 -40.79 21.68 -20.81
C ARG A 950 -42.09 20.94 -21.06
N ASP A 951 -42.12 20.01 -22.01
CA ASP A 951 -43.32 19.24 -22.34
C ASP A 951 -43.80 18.40 -21.14
N ILE A 952 -42.89 17.75 -20.42
CA ILE A 952 -43.25 16.96 -19.22
C ILE A 952 -43.62 17.83 -18.00
N SER A 953 -43.23 19.11 -18.00
CA SER A 953 -43.59 20.07 -16.94
C SER A 953 -45.03 20.60 -17.06
N GLY A 954 -45.70 20.31 -18.18
CA GLY A 954 -47.10 20.64 -18.41
C GLY A 954 -48.04 20.01 -17.38
N ARG A 955 -49.18 20.66 -17.14
CA ARG A 955 -50.17 20.17 -16.18
C ARG A 955 -50.87 18.93 -16.72
N ARG A 956 -50.73 17.80 -16.03
CA ARG A 956 -51.51 16.59 -16.33
C ARG A 956 -52.94 16.71 -15.77
N PRO A 957 -53.98 16.57 -16.59
CA PRO A 957 -55.37 16.56 -16.10
C PRO A 957 -55.58 15.40 -15.11
N GLY A 958 -56.28 15.68 -14.01
CA GLY A 958 -56.53 14.71 -12.93
C GLY A 958 -55.48 14.68 -11.80
N ASN A 959 -54.42 15.51 -11.86
CA ASN A 959 -53.49 15.67 -10.74
C ASN A 959 -53.98 16.68 -9.69
N PHE A 960 -54.63 17.78 -10.12
CA PHE A 960 -55.14 18.83 -9.20
C PHE A 960 -56.35 18.35 -8.38
N ILE A 961 -57.29 17.68 -9.06
CA ILE A 961 -58.41 16.97 -8.42
C ILE A 961 -58.28 15.51 -8.86
N LYS A 962 -57.86 14.63 -7.95
CA LYS A 962 -57.73 13.19 -8.24
C LYS A 962 -59.12 12.60 -8.46
N PRO A 963 -59.38 11.96 -9.61
CA PRO A 963 -60.69 11.37 -9.87
C PRO A 963 -60.95 10.19 -8.93
N PRO A 964 -62.22 9.95 -8.53
CA PRO A 964 -62.58 8.86 -7.63
C PRO A 964 -62.19 7.48 -8.20
N THR A 965 -62.19 7.35 -9.53
CA THR A 965 -61.76 6.15 -10.26
C THR A 965 -60.29 5.77 -10.03
N LYS A 966 -59.43 6.74 -9.69
CA LYS A 966 -58.01 6.51 -9.36
C LYS A 966 -57.75 6.41 -7.87
N THR A 967 -58.55 7.07 -7.02
CA THR A 967 -58.36 7.01 -5.57
C THR A 967 -58.71 5.64 -4.98
N LYS A 968 -59.61 4.85 -5.59
CA LYS A 968 -59.92 3.48 -5.16
C LYS A 968 -58.78 2.45 -5.31
N SER A 969 -57.67 2.80 -5.97
CA SER A 969 -56.59 1.87 -6.30
C SER A 969 -55.56 1.64 -5.18
N LEU A 970 -55.83 2.11 -3.97
CA LEU A 970 -54.90 2.01 -2.85
C LEU A 970 -54.81 0.55 -2.36
N GLN A 971 -53.61 -0.02 -2.43
CA GLN A 971 -53.28 -1.36 -1.97
C GLN A 971 -52.11 -1.27 -1.00
N LEU A 972 -52.24 -1.88 0.18
CA LEU A 972 -51.18 -1.99 1.18
C LEU A 972 -50.91 -3.46 1.43
N ASN A 973 -49.64 -3.83 1.67
CA ASN A 973 -49.25 -5.17 2.09
C ASN A 973 -49.59 -5.47 3.57
N GLU A 974 -50.36 -4.58 4.19
CA GLU A 974 -50.78 -4.67 5.59
C GLU A 974 -51.98 -5.61 5.70
N SER A 975 -51.94 -6.53 6.66
CA SER A 975 -52.97 -7.58 6.82
C SER A 975 -54.37 -7.06 7.14
N TRP A 976 -54.48 -5.80 7.61
CA TRP A 976 -55.75 -5.15 7.93
C TRP A 976 -56.33 -4.34 6.76
N TRP A 977 -55.58 -4.16 5.67
CA TRP A 977 -56.02 -3.35 4.53
C TRP A 977 -56.94 -4.12 3.57
N GLU A 978 -56.60 -5.38 3.28
CA GLU A 978 -57.38 -6.24 2.38
C GLU A 978 -58.84 -6.45 2.86
N PRO A 979 -59.12 -6.72 4.16
CA PRO A 979 -60.49 -6.93 4.64
C PRO A 979 -61.42 -5.72 4.53
N LEU A 980 -60.87 -4.50 4.47
CA LEU A 980 -61.66 -3.27 4.38
C LEU A 980 -62.21 -3.02 2.97
N GLU A 981 -61.64 -3.67 1.95
CA GLU A 981 -61.95 -3.46 0.52
C GLU A 981 -62.14 -1.97 0.17
N PHE A 982 -61.12 -1.16 0.49
CA PHE A 982 -61.15 0.30 0.32
C PHE A 982 -61.58 0.72 -1.10
N GLY A 983 -62.54 1.64 -1.20
CA GLY A 983 -63.07 2.12 -2.48
C GLY A 983 -64.11 1.19 -3.12
N TRP A 984 -64.68 0.23 -2.38
CA TRP A 984 -65.72 -0.70 -2.84
C TRP A 984 -66.93 0.01 -3.49
N GLU A 985 -67.37 1.17 -2.98
CA GLU A 985 -68.50 1.93 -3.54
C GLU A 985 -68.23 2.35 -4.99
N GLN A 986 -67.04 2.88 -5.24
CA GLN A 986 -66.61 3.32 -6.55
C GLN A 986 -66.27 2.14 -7.47
N HIS A 987 -65.78 1.02 -6.92
CA HIS A 987 -65.62 -0.24 -7.64
C HIS A 987 -66.97 -0.74 -8.17
N ASN A 988 -67.96 -0.88 -7.29
CA ASN A 988 -69.31 -1.34 -7.65
C ASN A 988 -70.00 -0.41 -8.64
N LYS A 989 -69.82 0.91 -8.48
CA LYS A 989 -70.36 1.90 -9.42
C LYS A 989 -69.80 1.73 -10.83
N GLU A 990 -68.52 1.40 -10.97
CA GLU A 990 -67.91 1.12 -12.27
C GLU A 990 -68.33 -0.24 -12.82
N GLN A 991 -68.36 -1.28 -11.98
CA GLN A 991 -68.82 -2.63 -12.36
C GLN A 991 -70.25 -2.60 -12.90
N LYS A 992 -71.18 -1.95 -12.19
CA LYS A 992 -72.58 -1.83 -12.63
C LYS A 992 -72.78 -0.96 -13.87
N ALA A 993 -71.89 -0.01 -14.13
CA ALA A 993 -72.05 0.96 -15.20
C ALA A 993 -71.33 0.58 -16.50
N LEU A 994 -70.24 -0.19 -16.41
CA LEU A 994 -69.33 -0.45 -17.54
C LEU A 994 -69.14 -1.95 -17.85
N VAL A 995 -69.52 -2.85 -16.94
CA VAL A 995 -69.34 -4.31 -17.09
C VAL A 995 -70.71 -4.97 -17.21
N ASP A 996 -70.82 -5.97 -18.09
CA ASP A 996 -72.07 -6.72 -18.26
C ASP A 996 -72.43 -7.48 -16.96
N PRO A 997 -73.71 -7.50 -16.54
CA PRO A 997 -74.16 -8.22 -15.37
C PRO A 997 -73.74 -9.70 -15.26
N THR A 998 -73.35 -10.36 -16.36
CA THR A 998 -72.87 -11.75 -16.36
C THR A 998 -71.42 -11.90 -15.84
N GLU A 999 -70.59 -10.86 -15.95
CA GLU A 999 -69.15 -10.90 -15.59
C GLU A 999 -68.79 -9.92 -14.45
N GLN A 1000 -69.76 -9.14 -13.95
CA GLN A 1000 -69.50 -8.17 -12.89
C GLN A 1000 -69.28 -8.82 -11.52
N ARG A 1001 -68.33 -8.26 -10.75
CA ARG A 1001 -68.13 -8.61 -9.32
C ARG A 1001 -68.58 -7.44 -8.47
N LEU A 1002 -69.58 -7.66 -7.62
CA LEU A 1002 -70.09 -6.65 -6.70
C LEU A 1002 -69.70 -6.99 -5.26
N ILE A 1003 -69.16 -5.99 -4.58
CA ILE A 1003 -68.76 -6.06 -3.17
C ILE A 1003 -69.96 -5.70 -2.30
N ASP A 1004 -70.31 -6.52 -1.32
CA ASP A 1004 -71.39 -6.19 -0.37
C ASP A 1004 -70.84 -5.50 0.88
N SER A 1005 -71.28 -4.26 1.09
CA SER A 1005 -70.86 -3.47 2.25
C SER A 1005 -71.34 -4.01 3.59
N SER A 1006 -72.41 -4.80 3.61
CA SER A 1006 -72.92 -5.39 4.85
C SER A 1006 -71.92 -6.35 5.49
N THR A 1007 -71.06 -6.94 4.65
CA THR A 1007 -70.06 -7.95 5.04
C THR A 1007 -68.69 -7.35 5.33
N LEU A 1008 -68.46 -6.09 4.97
CA LEU A 1008 -67.20 -5.40 5.21
C LEU A 1008 -67.12 -4.93 6.68
N PRO A 1009 -65.92 -4.85 7.26
CA PRO A 1009 -65.71 -4.20 8.55
C PRO A 1009 -66.28 -2.78 8.54
N PHE A 1010 -66.90 -2.37 9.65
CA PHE A 1010 -67.59 -1.08 9.77
C PHE A 1010 -68.69 -0.85 8.72
N SER A 1011 -69.24 -1.93 8.16
CA SER A 1011 -70.25 -1.91 7.10
C SER A 1011 -69.81 -1.13 5.86
N GLY A 1012 -68.51 -1.20 5.53
CA GLY A 1012 -67.91 -0.52 4.38
C GLY A 1012 -67.75 0.99 4.57
N LYS A 1013 -67.89 1.51 5.80
CA LYS A 1013 -67.77 2.93 6.13
C LYS A 1013 -66.53 3.21 6.97
N ILE A 1014 -66.21 4.50 7.10
CA ILE A 1014 -65.25 4.96 8.10
C ILE A 1014 -66.01 5.00 9.45
N PRO A 1015 -65.53 4.30 10.50
CA PRO A 1015 -66.19 4.34 11.81
C PRO A 1015 -66.23 5.77 12.37
N PRO A 1016 -67.21 6.11 13.22
CA PRO A 1016 -67.21 7.40 13.92
C PRO A 1016 -65.98 7.52 14.84
N PHE A 1017 -65.58 8.76 15.14
CA PHE A 1017 -64.44 9.08 15.99
C PHE A 1017 -64.58 8.54 17.41
#